data_AF-W0TDP2-F1
#
_entry.id   AF-W0TDP2-F1
#
_cell.length_a   1.000
_cell.length_b   1.000
_cell.length_c   1.000
_cell.angle_alpha   90.00
_cell.angle_beta   90.00
_cell.angle_gamma   90.00
#
_symmetry.space_group_name_H-M   'P 1'
#
loop_
_entity.id
_entity.type
_entity.pdbx_description
1 polymer ?
#
loop_
_entity_poly.entity_id
_entity_poly.type
_entity_poly.pdbx_seq_one_letter_code
_entity_poly.pdbx_strand_id
1 'polypeptide(L)'
;MVTHQYEYISGPEHLNHFYQHGSVVSKHIHFVSILDRISYKKDDKCTFYFDNFTKGKRGLNTYIGKINNSNSDCDSLLRMFLPLFLDKLGLSHNDIDFSADFTLDDLSEKRVPIINVKGLFVTAYDKATLKIHELNVIDMKSFVKCFLKKDSLQDNFKLFRPTIDKLLRNLQKREKVESNFKFCEMEIYTDCLRSYFTELISKENNPYPVLNPLFIPQNSNNDTLNEFDSQANSQSVTDTEHFSEKGISSSNKRDASDDIVGSGSSGRANDQDDSGIESIEDKIYKDGSGEQKRNLTVPSANDIRKPKRIKVTEIGVLKRGHQIPHPHPDISSYQLPFGANSFSEARNDQDIVDNYSFSSATIKPNGISEAKSKRFYRISDCRIVGFTPNQFLDDRLDSLEDNKFQIFIYAKELPPPLPVFIPEYNCYEVTVSNISEFFHNIGIKSYPSSIQNCLSDLKKKINQSFYNITIFKATYSLGPSETVGWVLHSITCKSPTISPPIQPSEQQNQFPLVHVSDIIASTNSQYYTIFGLAVTVKYDGGKTVVLSFTDFTSNPKVNYGYDSFLGSFHERIPENQHVHALIYLNRVESLNQKLQNVTKMGLIDCADKGNSNITHRSIIFKFSVKCQLFQGKLNTVILDAEPITPKTPLTTEEYKYLKPLRTKVFRRMPSEVLKLYNLTMARFLPISKYNSNNAEPELHEEQVFVNTNTNAAEKVDYTALIQGETNSDDMEELREKDAMLPIKILGSRNPSSVKISDIKNNRNIDSQDKKINATIMGVTQDRKNVTIYLTDRDYATGMVIEDPYKNLLKIQIWGKQNLEFFFGDSNYMQRIEELRQCIGSTIPFTVIPRILRINDYSYIKIWSPIYTTLESLLIFKSIDFQHDTLKYENSSGNED
;
A
#
# COMPACT_ATOMS: atom_id res chain seq x y z
N MET A 1 -5.45 -29.37 1.32
CA MET A 1 -5.24 -28.17 2.18
C MET A 1 -4.18 -27.29 1.53
N VAL A 2 -4.39 -25.98 1.47
CA VAL A 2 -3.38 -25.05 0.92
C VAL A 2 -2.45 -24.60 2.06
N THR A 3 -1.17 -24.96 1.98
CA THR A 3 -0.13 -24.52 2.92
C THR A 3 0.26 -23.08 2.63
N HIS A 4 -0.46 -22.13 3.25
CA HIS A 4 -0.13 -20.72 3.18
C HIS A 4 1.22 -20.48 3.88
N GLN A 5 2.17 -19.87 3.18
CA GLN A 5 3.46 -19.51 3.73
C GLN A 5 3.29 -18.27 4.63
N TYR A 6 3.33 -18.48 5.94
CA TYR A 6 3.26 -17.40 6.93
C TYR A 6 4.63 -16.72 7.10
N GLU A 7 4.65 -15.40 7.13
CA GLU A 7 5.83 -14.56 7.31
C GLU A 7 6.07 -14.27 8.80
N TYR A 8 7.28 -14.53 9.33
CA TYR A 8 7.56 -14.38 10.76
C TYR A 8 7.87 -12.93 11.15
N ILE A 9 7.07 -12.37 12.06
CA ILE A 9 7.22 -11.00 12.56
C ILE A 9 7.78 -11.04 13.99
N SER A 10 9.03 -10.61 14.15
CA SER A 10 9.81 -10.68 15.41
C SER A 10 9.45 -9.58 16.43
N GLY A 11 8.62 -8.62 16.04
CA GLY A 11 8.11 -7.55 16.89
C GLY A 11 7.20 -6.60 16.11
N PRO A 12 6.18 -6.00 16.75
CA PRO A 12 5.16 -5.17 16.10
C PRO A 12 5.76 -3.97 15.34
N GLU A 13 6.92 -3.47 15.74
CA GLU A 13 7.66 -2.40 15.05
C GLU A 13 8.02 -2.75 13.60
N HIS A 14 8.08 -4.03 13.25
CA HIS A 14 8.32 -4.49 11.87
C HIS A 14 7.07 -4.40 11.01
N LEU A 15 5.85 -4.42 11.56
CA LEU A 15 4.63 -4.32 10.75
C LEU A 15 4.55 -3.01 9.94
N ASN A 16 5.25 -1.96 10.39
CA ASN A 16 5.32 -0.66 9.73
C ASN A 16 5.68 -0.73 8.23
N HIS A 17 6.47 -1.71 7.77
CA HIS A 17 6.78 -1.87 6.33
C HIS A 17 5.59 -2.31 5.45
N PHE A 18 4.50 -2.80 6.05
CA PHE A 18 3.24 -3.11 5.36
C PHE A 18 2.25 -1.92 5.33
N TYR A 19 2.57 -0.77 5.95
CA TYR A 19 1.76 0.43 5.88
C TYR A 19 2.16 1.25 4.64
N GLN A 20 1.49 0.98 3.52
CA GLN A 20 1.73 1.65 2.25
C GLN A 20 0.53 2.55 1.90
N HIS A 21 0.64 3.84 2.19
CA HIS A 21 -0.39 4.86 1.95
C HIS A 21 -1.07 4.68 0.57
N GLY A 22 -2.41 4.65 0.55
CA GLY A 22 -3.20 4.56 -0.67
C GLY A 22 -3.24 3.16 -1.33
N SER A 23 -2.74 2.13 -0.66
CA SER A 23 -2.84 0.74 -1.11
C SER A 23 -3.39 -0.17 -0.01
N VAL A 24 -3.84 -1.37 -0.39
CA VAL A 24 -4.32 -2.41 0.54
C VAL A 24 -3.31 -3.55 0.54
N VAL A 25 -2.55 -3.72 1.62
CA VAL A 25 -1.58 -4.81 1.75
C VAL A 25 -2.19 -5.94 2.56
N SER A 26 -2.24 -7.15 1.99
CA SER A 26 -2.78 -8.35 2.62
C SER A 26 -1.70 -9.42 2.72
N LYS A 27 -1.37 -9.84 3.96
CA LYS A 27 -0.21 -10.69 4.27
C LYS A 27 -0.53 -11.73 5.34
N HIS A 28 -0.18 -12.99 5.08
CA HIS A 28 -0.23 -14.05 6.09
C HIS A 28 0.99 -13.91 7.01
N ILE A 29 0.77 -13.57 8.28
CA ILE A 29 1.85 -13.38 9.27
C ILE A 29 1.72 -14.33 10.45
N HIS A 30 2.84 -14.61 11.10
CA HIS A 30 2.83 -15.18 12.45
C HIS A 30 3.88 -14.52 13.35
N PHE A 31 3.58 -14.45 14.65
CA PHE A 31 4.42 -13.80 15.65
C PHE A 31 4.22 -14.43 17.03
N VAL A 32 5.15 -14.12 17.95
CA VAL A 32 5.03 -14.47 19.37
C VAL A 32 4.92 -13.18 20.19
N SER A 33 3.94 -13.14 21.09
CA SER A 33 3.64 -11.98 21.94
C SER A 33 2.93 -12.45 23.23
N ILE A 34 2.73 -11.56 24.20
CA ILE A 34 2.02 -11.85 25.45
C ILE A 34 0.59 -11.35 25.29
N LEU A 35 -0.41 -12.22 25.51
CA LEU A 35 -1.81 -11.79 25.54
C LEU A 35 -2.06 -10.98 26.82
N ASP A 36 -2.46 -9.73 26.66
CA ASP A 36 -2.68 -8.80 27.77
C ASP A 36 -4.16 -8.63 28.10
N ARG A 37 -5.02 -8.69 27.06
CA ARG A 37 -6.47 -8.52 27.20
C ARG A 37 -7.27 -9.25 26.13
N ILE A 38 -8.47 -9.72 26.50
CA ILE A 38 -9.53 -10.16 25.58
C ILE A 38 -10.74 -9.23 25.76
N SER A 39 -11.34 -8.74 24.68
CA SER A 39 -12.64 -8.06 24.72
C SER A 39 -13.61 -8.79 23.79
N TYR A 40 -14.72 -9.29 24.33
CA TYR A 40 -15.78 -9.97 23.60
C TYR A 40 -16.95 -9.02 23.39
N LYS A 41 -17.33 -8.82 22.13
CA LYS A 41 -18.59 -8.19 21.77
C LYS A 41 -19.52 -9.22 21.16
N LYS A 42 -20.74 -9.29 21.64
CA LYS A 42 -21.76 -10.19 21.11
C LYS A 42 -22.16 -9.75 19.70
N ASP A 43 -22.39 -10.72 18.82
CA ASP A 43 -22.85 -10.53 17.44
C ASP A 43 -21.98 -9.60 16.55
N ASP A 44 -20.72 -9.34 16.94
CA ASP A 44 -19.79 -8.42 16.26
C ASP A 44 -18.38 -9.05 16.12
N LYS A 45 -17.53 -8.88 17.13
CA LYS A 45 -16.15 -9.38 17.14
C LYS A 45 -15.63 -9.60 18.56
N CYS A 46 -14.82 -10.65 18.71
CA CYS A 46 -13.89 -10.76 19.83
C CYS A 46 -12.49 -10.27 19.41
N THR A 47 -11.91 -9.42 20.25
CA THR A 47 -10.65 -8.72 20.01
C THR A 47 -9.61 -9.12 21.06
N PHE A 48 -8.47 -9.60 20.61
CA PHE A 48 -7.33 -10.03 21.42
C PHE A 48 -6.22 -8.99 21.31
N TYR A 49 -5.78 -8.47 22.45
CA TYR A 49 -4.75 -7.44 22.57
C TYR A 49 -3.47 -8.10 23.09
N PHE A 50 -2.39 -8.04 22.31
CA PHE A 50 -1.10 -8.59 22.68
C PHE A 50 -0.07 -7.47 22.81
N ASP A 51 0.74 -7.52 23.87
CA ASP A 51 1.80 -6.55 24.15
C ASP A 51 3.16 -7.25 24.23
N ASN A 52 4.21 -6.55 23.81
CA ASN A 52 5.59 -6.96 23.95
C ASN A 52 6.30 -6.24 25.12
N PHE A 53 5.60 -5.35 25.84
CA PHE A 53 6.07 -4.51 26.95
C PHE A 53 7.38 -3.79 26.63
N THR A 54 7.45 -3.17 25.45
CA THR A 54 8.70 -2.64 24.88
C THR A 54 9.38 -1.66 25.84
N LYS A 55 10.66 -1.93 26.19
CA LYS A 55 11.43 -1.17 27.21
C LYS A 55 10.84 -1.22 28.64
N GLY A 56 9.97 -2.17 28.95
CA GLY A 56 9.34 -2.32 30.27
C GLY A 56 8.13 -1.42 30.50
N LYS A 57 7.42 -1.01 29.44
CA LYS A 57 6.17 -0.23 29.53
C LYS A 57 5.08 -0.86 28.66
N ARG A 58 3.85 -0.88 29.19
CA ARG A 58 2.62 -1.26 28.47
C ARG A 58 2.27 -0.26 27.36
N GLY A 59 1.56 -0.73 26.34
CA GLY A 59 0.93 0.07 25.27
C GLY A 59 1.85 0.62 24.19
N LEU A 60 3.18 0.61 24.36
CA LEU A 60 4.13 1.28 23.43
C LEU A 60 4.12 0.71 22.01
N ASN A 61 4.00 -0.61 21.85
CA ASN A 61 3.73 -1.26 20.57
C ASN A 61 2.93 -2.53 20.83
N THR A 62 1.68 -2.61 20.35
CA THR A 62 0.77 -3.74 20.57
C THR A 62 0.27 -4.33 19.26
N TYR A 63 -0.11 -5.61 19.29
CA TYR A 63 -0.90 -6.25 18.23
C TYR A 63 -2.36 -6.31 18.64
N ILE A 64 -3.28 -6.03 17.70
CA ILE A 64 -4.73 -6.13 17.94
C ILE A 64 -5.32 -7.10 16.92
N GLY A 65 -5.50 -8.35 17.35
CA GLY A 65 -6.10 -9.43 16.55
C GLY A 65 -7.61 -9.54 16.78
N LYS A 66 -8.35 -9.99 15.76
CA LYS A 66 -9.81 -10.09 15.79
C LYS A 66 -10.29 -11.45 15.25
N ILE A 67 -11.35 -11.97 15.86
CA ILE A 67 -12.19 -13.06 15.37
C ILE A 67 -13.61 -12.49 15.26
N ASN A 68 -14.24 -12.61 14.09
CA ASN A 68 -15.62 -12.12 13.90
C ASN A 68 -16.63 -13.18 14.38
N ASN A 69 -17.63 -12.75 15.14
CA ASN A 69 -18.75 -13.57 15.63
C ASN A 69 -20.12 -13.00 15.23
N SER A 70 -20.18 -12.24 14.13
CA SER A 70 -21.40 -11.69 13.52
C SER A 70 -22.33 -12.72 12.84
N ASN A 71 -22.25 -13.98 13.26
CA ASN A 71 -23.17 -15.06 12.91
C ASN A 71 -23.30 -15.96 14.15
N SER A 72 -24.51 -16.44 14.46
CA SER A 72 -24.80 -17.25 15.64
C SER A 72 -23.98 -18.55 15.70
N ASP A 73 -23.64 -19.15 14.55
CA ASP A 73 -22.76 -20.32 14.51
C ASP A 73 -21.32 -19.96 14.93
N CYS A 74 -20.80 -18.84 14.42
CA CYS A 74 -19.46 -18.35 14.75
C CYS A 74 -19.37 -17.90 16.22
N ASP A 75 -20.43 -17.30 16.75
CA ASP A 75 -20.54 -16.95 18.16
C ASP A 75 -20.62 -18.20 19.05
N SER A 76 -21.39 -19.22 18.65
CA SER A 76 -21.47 -20.50 19.36
C SER A 76 -20.12 -21.23 19.38
N LEU A 77 -19.39 -21.25 18.26
CA LEU A 77 -18.02 -21.77 18.18
C LEU A 77 -17.05 -20.98 19.08
N LEU A 78 -17.20 -19.66 19.15
CA LEU A 78 -16.35 -18.79 19.98
C LEU A 78 -16.65 -18.96 21.48
N ARG A 79 -17.93 -19.13 21.87
CA ARG A 79 -18.38 -19.49 23.22
C ARG A 79 -17.80 -20.81 23.70
N MET A 80 -17.63 -21.79 22.80
CA MET A 80 -16.95 -23.05 23.12
C MET A 80 -15.41 -22.91 23.16
N PHE A 81 -14.83 -22.07 22.29
CA PHE A 81 -13.39 -21.86 22.21
C PHE A 81 -12.83 -21.10 23.42
N LEU A 82 -13.46 -20.01 23.84
CA LEU A 82 -12.90 -19.09 24.85
C LEU A 82 -12.65 -19.76 26.22
N PRO A 83 -13.58 -20.55 26.80
CA PRO A 83 -13.34 -21.31 28.03
C PRO A 83 -12.14 -22.26 27.92
N LEU A 84 -12.12 -23.11 26.89
CA LEU A 84 -11.02 -24.07 26.64
C LEU A 84 -9.66 -23.39 26.41
N PHE A 85 -9.69 -22.19 25.82
CA PHE A 85 -8.50 -21.38 25.61
C PHE A 85 -8.00 -20.76 26.92
N LEU A 86 -8.90 -20.23 27.76
CA LEU A 86 -8.57 -19.72 29.09
C LEU A 86 -8.08 -20.82 30.03
N ASP A 87 -8.66 -22.02 29.99
CA ASP A 87 -8.18 -23.20 30.73
C ASP A 87 -6.77 -23.61 30.28
N LYS A 88 -6.45 -23.48 28.98
CA LYS A 88 -5.09 -23.72 28.46
C LYS A 88 -4.10 -22.63 28.88
N LEU A 89 -4.56 -21.43 29.21
CA LEU A 89 -3.79 -20.40 29.92
C LEU A 89 -3.80 -20.61 31.44
N GLY A 90 -4.66 -21.52 31.94
CA GLY A 90 -4.93 -21.76 33.34
C GLY A 90 -5.53 -20.54 34.04
N LEU A 91 -6.43 -19.81 33.37
CA LEU A 91 -7.18 -18.69 33.93
C LEU A 91 -8.61 -19.17 34.22
N SER A 92 -9.12 -18.88 35.42
CA SER A 92 -10.50 -19.21 35.79
C SER A 92 -11.50 -18.46 34.90
N HIS A 93 -12.45 -19.18 34.33
CA HIS A 93 -13.43 -18.65 33.36
C HIS A 93 -14.89 -18.67 33.86
N ASN A 94 -15.12 -19.10 35.11
CA ASN A 94 -16.44 -19.39 35.68
C ASN A 94 -17.41 -18.19 35.65
N ASP A 95 -16.88 -16.98 35.74
CA ASP A 95 -17.66 -15.73 35.87
C ASP A 95 -17.98 -15.06 34.51
N ILE A 96 -17.71 -15.74 33.39
CA ILE A 96 -17.90 -15.18 32.04
C ILE A 96 -19.33 -15.37 31.55
N ASP A 97 -20.11 -14.30 31.63
CA ASP A 97 -21.42 -14.24 30.97
C ASP A 97 -21.31 -13.87 29.48
N PHE A 98 -21.52 -14.86 28.60
CA PHE A 98 -21.62 -14.66 27.15
C PHE A 98 -23.00 -14.11 26.71
N SER A 99 -23.94 -13.81 27.61
CA SER A 99 -25.21 -13.17 27.25
C SER A 99 -25.04 -11.71 26.81
N ALA A 100 -23.97 -11.06 27.27
CA ALA A 100 -23.62 -9.65 27.10
C ALA A 100 -22.17 -9.43 26.59
N ASP A 101 -21.80 -8.18 26.38
CA ASP A 101 -20.42 -7.76 26.11
C ASP A 101 -19.57 -7.83 27.40
N PHE A 102 -18.35 -8.36 27.32
CA PHE A 102 -17.41 -8.40 28.45
C PHE A 102 -15.97 -8.13 28.02
N THR A 103 -15.12 -7.75 28.98
CA THR A 103 -13.67 -7.60 28.75
C THR A 103 -12.90 -8.21 29.92
N LEU A 104 -11.84 -8.94 29.58
CA LEU A 104 -10.90 -9.57 30.49
C LEU A 104 -9.56 -8.83 30.36
N ASP A 105 -9.36 -7.79 31.18
CA ASP A 105 -8.12 -7.04 31.27
C ASP A 105 -7.05 -7.77 32.13
N ASP A 106 -5.81 -7.26 32.05
CA ASP A 106 -4.68 -7.56 32.93
C ASP A 106 -4.27 -9.05 33.02
N LEU A 107 -4.47 -9.78 31.92
CA LEU A 107 -4.11 -11.21 31.81
C LEU A 107 -2.60 -11.44 31.91
N SER A 108 -1.80 -10.44 31.51
CA SER A 108 -0.36 -10.43 31.67
C SER A 108 0.08 -10.42 33.14
N GLU A 109 -0.73 -9.86 34.04
CA GLU A 109 -0.42 -9.73 35.47
C GLU A 109 -0.79 -10.98 36.26
N LYS A 110 -1.67 -11.83 35.72
CA LYS A 110 -2.12 -13.08 36.34
C LYS A 110 -1.16 -14.24 36.06
N ARG A 111 -0.83 -14.51 34.78
CA ARG A 111 -0.01 -15.69 34.39
C ARG A 111 0.97 -15.50 33.21
N VAL A 112 1.13 -14.30 32.65
CA VAL A 112 1.96 -14.02 31.45
C VAL A 112 1.74 -15.05 30.32
N PRO A 113 0.55 -15.04 29.68
CA PRO A 113 0.23 -15.98 28.62
C PRO A 113 1.00 -15.65 27.33
N ILE A 114 2.10 -16.36 27.07
CA ILE A 114 2.88 -16.23 25.82
C ILE A 114 2.23 -17.09 24.72
N ILE A 115 1.91 -16.46 23.58
CA ILE A 115 1.12 -17.07 22.50
C ILE A 115 1.81 -16.88 21.16
N ASN A 116 1.91 -17.97 20.38
CA ASN A 116 2.19 -17.92 18.95
C ASN A 116 0.87 -17.70 18.20
N VAL A 117 0.76 -16.58 17.51
CA VAL A 117 -0.43 -16.16 16.76
C VAL A 117 -0.15 -16.31 15.27
N LYS A 118 -1.06 -16.94 14.51
CA LYS A 118 -1.08 -16.86 13.04
C LYS A 118 -2.34 -16.15 12.57
N GLY A 119 -2.24 -15.35 11.51
CA GLY A 119 -3.39 -14.65 10.94
C GLY A 119 -3.12 -13.95 9.62
N LEU A 120 -4.17 -13.32 9.08
CA LEU A 120 -4.09 -12.42 7.93
C LEU A 120 -4.04 -10.98 8.42
N PHE A 121 -2.91 -10.31 8.19
CA PHE A 121 -2.73 -8.88 8.41
C PHE A 121 -3.17 -8.13 7.15
N VAL A 122 -4.11 -7.19 7.31
CA VAL A 122 -4.64 -6.36 6.23
C VAL A 122 -4.53 -4.89 6.63
N THR A 123 -3.74 -4.12 5.88
CA THR A 123 -3.69 -2.65 5.97
C THR A 123 -4.54 -2.03 4.87
N ALA A 124 -5.22 -0.93 5.18
CA ALA A 124 -5.97 -0.11 4.22
C ALA A 124 -6.13 1.31 4.78
N TYR A 125 -5.64 2.32 4.06
CA TYR A 125 -5.76 3.74 4.45
C TYR A 125 -5.38 3.98 5.92
N ASP A 126 -4.17 3.54 6.27
CA ASP A 126 -3.49 3.65 7.58
C ASP A 126 -4.18 2.93 8.76
N LYS A 127 -5.37 2.36 8.53
CA LYS A 127 -6.01 1.40 9.42
C LYS A 127 -5.45 0.01 9.15
N ALA A 128 -5.08 -0.71 10.20
CA ALA A 128 -4.65 -2.10 10.13
C ALA A 128 -5.61 -3.02 10.88
N THR A 129 -5.78 -4.23 10.38
CA THR A 129 -6.55 -5.29 11.03
C THR A 129 -5.82 -6.62 10.91
N LEU A 130 -5.73 -7.36 12.01
CA LEU A 130 -5.25 -8.74 12.01
C LEU A 130 -6.45 -9.66 12.21
N LYS A 131 -6.82 -10.44 11.19
CA LYS A 131 -7.78 -11.54 11.32
C LYS A 131 -7.02 -12.77 11.84
N ILE A 132 -7.38 -13.25 13.02
CA ILE A 132 -6.73 -14.41 13.65
C ILE A 132 -7.17 -15.68 12.93
N HIS A 133 -6.22 -16.57 12.61
CA HIS A 133 -6.48 -17.91 12.08
C HIS A 133 -6.11 -19.00 13.09
N GLU A 134 -5.11 -18.76 13.95
CA GLU A 134 -4.60 -19.74 14.92
C GLU A 134 -4.06 -19.01 16.16
N LEU A 135 -4.43 -19.49 17.35
CA LEU A 135 -3.84 -19.10 18.63
C LEU A 135 -3.25 -20.34 19.31
N ASN A 136 -1.94 -20.40 19.46
CA ASN A 136 -1.29 -21.52 20.15
C ASN A 136 -0.46 -21.03 21.35
N VAL A 137 -0.95 -21.35 22.55
CA VAL A 137 -0.28 -21.12 23.83
C VAL A 137 1.07 -21.84 23.86
N ILE A 138 2.13 -21.13 24.22
CA ILE A 138 3.48 -21.69 24.38
C ILE A 138 3.63 -22.11 25.84
N ASP A 139 3.69 -23.42 26.11
CA ASP A 139 4.07 -23.91 27.44
C ASP A 139 5.55 -23.60 27.72
N MET A 140 5.77 -22.62 28.58
CA MET A 140 7.11 -22.22 29.02
C MET A 140 7.84 -23.32 29.80
N LYS A 141 7.13 -24.23 30.49
CA LYS A 141 7.76 -25.36 31.18
C LYS A 141 8.38 -26.34 30.18
N SER A 142 7.70 -26.63 29.07
CA SER A 142 8.25 -27.43 27.96
C SER A 142 9.32 -26.68 27.17
N PHE A 143 9.11 -25.40 26.83
CA PHE A 143 10.11 -24.59 26.11
C PHE A 143 11.47 -24.56 26.83
N VAL A 144 11.46 -24.25 28.13
CA VAL A 144 12.68 -24.19 28.95
C VAL A 144 13.31 -25.58 29.13
N LYS A 145 12.52 -26.64 29.34
CA LYS A 145 13.05 -28.01 29.44
C LYS A 145 13.75 -28.47 28.15
N CYS A 146 13.15 -28.19 26.99
CA CYS A 146 13.76 -28.49 25.69
C CYS A 146 15.07 -27.72 25.47
N PHE A 147 15.16 -26.47 25.95
CA PHE A 147 16.39 -25.70 25.88
C PHE A 147 17.49 -26.25 26.80
N LEU A 148 17.20 -26.39 28.11
CA LEU A 148 18.21 -26.74 29.12
C LEU A 148 18.85 -28.11 28.88
N LYS A 149 18.11 -29.06 28.29
CA LYS A 149 18.63 -30.38 27.93
C LYS A 149 19.56 -30.40 26.72
N LYS A 150 19.58 -29.34 25.90
CA LYS A 150 20.24 -29.31 24.57
C LYS A 150 19.78 -30.42 23.61
N ASP A 151 18.59 -30.98 23.85
CA ASP A 151 17.92 -31.90 22.92
C ASP A 151 17.68 -31.19 21.58
N SER A 152 17.40 -31.96 20.51
CA SER A 152 17.14 -31.40 19.19
C SER A 152 15.84 -30.58 19.16
N LEU A 153 15.95 -29.28 19.50
CA LEU A 153 14.87 -28.30 19.45
C LEU A 153 14.10 -28.44 18.14
N GLN A 154 12.78 -28.65 18.24
CA GLN A 154 11.88 -28.55 17.09
C GLN A 154 12.08 -27.18 16.43
N ASP A 155 12.14 -27.10 15.10
CA ASP A 155 12.62 -25.91 14.41
C ASP A 155 11.78 -24.64 14.69
N ASN A 156 10.50 -24.82 15.00
CA ASN A 156 9.61 -23.76 15.51
C ASN A 156 10.17 -23.06 16.76
N PHE A 157 10.71 -23.80 17.73
CA PHE A 157 11.28 -23.21 18.95
C PHE A 157 12.61 -22.50 18.71
N LYS A 158 13.38 -22.89 17.67
CA LYS A 158 14.58 -22.16 17.25
C LYS A 158 14.19 -20.78 16.69
N LEU A 159 13.14 -20.72 15.88
CA LEU A 159 12.61 -19.49 15.28
C LEU A 159 12.04 -18.52 16.34
N PHE A 160 11.29 -19.03 17.32
CA PHE A 160 10.63 -18.19 18.32
C PHE A 160 11.55 -17.67 19.42
N ARG A 161 12.67 -18.37 19.69
CA ARG A 161 13.55 -18.07 20.83
C ARG A 161 14.01 -16.60 20.93
N PRO A 162 14.50 -15.92 19.87
CA PRO A 162 14.95 -14.53 20.00
C PRO A 162 13.84 -13.57 20.46
N THR A 163 12.60 -13.84 20.04
CA THR A 163 11.42 -13.06 20.46
C THR A 163 11.03 -13.38 21.90
N ILE A 164 11.05 -14.66 22.31
CA ILE A 164 10.79 -15.06 23.70
C ILE A 164 11.85 -14.48 24.65
N ASP A 165 13.13 -14.56 24.28
CA ASP A 165 14.24 -13.95 25.03
C ASP A 165 14.01 -12.43 25.20
N LYS A 166 13.59 -11.72 24.13
CA LYS A 166 13.24 -10.29 24.15
C LYS A 166 12.02 -9.97 25.03
N LEU A 167 10.97 -10.80 25.00
CA LEU A 167 9.77 -10.65 25.84
C LEU A 167 10.12 -10.81 27.33
N LEU A 168 10.84 -11.87 27.69
CA LEU A 168 11.28 -12.15 29.05
C LEU A 168 12.15 -11.02 29.63
N ARG A 169 13.06 -10.45 28.81
CA ARG A 169 13.86 -9.26 29.13
C ARG A 169 13.03 -7.99 29.34
N ASN A 170 11.93 -7.84 28.61
CA ASN A 170 11.02 -6.70 28.76
C ASN A 170 10.18 -6.81 30.04
N LEU A 171 9.76 -8.01 30.45
CA LEU A 171 9.05 -8.23 31.71
C LEU A 171 9.90 -7.93 32.94
N GLN A 172 11.17 -8.32 32.95
CA GLN A 172 12.12 -7.91 34.00
C GLN A 172 12.38 -6.40 34.05
N LYS A 173 12.14 -5.67 32.94
CA LYS A 173 12.17 -4.20 32.93
C LYS A 173 10.86 -3.63 33.44
N ARG A 174 9.71 -4.25 33.13
CA ARG A 174 8.39 -3.89 33.67
C ARG A 174 8.36 -3.98 35.19
N GLU A 175 8.86 -5.07 35.76
CA GLU A 175 8.97 -5.30 37.23
C GLU A 175 9.87 -4.27 37.96
N LYS A 176 10.73 -3.56 37.23
CA LYS A 176 11.56 -2.45 37.76
C LYS A 176 10.95 -1.07 37.56
N VAL A 177 9.87 -0.95 36.77
CA VAL A 177 9.22 0.31 36.39
C VAL A 177 7.82 0.43 37.00
N GLU A 178 7.11 -0.69 37.13
CA GLU A 178 5.74 -0.78 37.64
C GLU A 178 5.77 -1.59 38.95
N SER A 179 5.62 -0.89 40.09
CA SER A 179 5.73 -1.47 41.45
C SER A 179 4.85 -2.69 41.69
N ASN A 180 3.69 -2.71 41.04
CA ASN A 180 2.61 -3.67 41.24
C ASN A 180 2.79 -4.95 40.41
N PHE A 181 3.70 -4.95 39.42
CA PHE A 181 3.92 -6.08 38.53
C PHE A 181 5.09 -6.95 39.02
N LYS A 182 4.79 -8.11 39.61
CA LYS A 182 5.76 -9.02 40.24
C LYS A 182 5.98 -10.31 39.44
N PHE A 183 6.69 -10.21 38.33
CA PHE A 183 6.97 -11.35 37.46
C PHE A 183 7.72 -12.50 38.17
N CYS A 184 8.64 -12.19 39.08
CA CYS A 184 9.40 -13.19 39.82
C CYS A 184 8.57 -13.95 40.89
N GLU A 185 7.36 -13.46 41.22
CA GLU A 185 6.46 -14.05 42.22
C GLU A 185 5.34 -14.91 41.59
N MET A 186 5.25 -14.95 40.24
CA MET A 186 4.22 -15.69 39.52
C MET A 186 4.49 -17.21 39.46
N GLU A 187 3.42 -18.02 39.45
CA GLU A 187 3.49 -19.50 39.39
C GLU A 187 4.23 -20.07 38.15
N ILE A 188 4.39 -19.26 37.10
CA ILE A 188 5.16 -19.62 35.90
C ILE A 188 6.69 -19.53 36.14
N TYR A 189 7.12 -18.79 37.17
CA TYR A 189 8.52 -18.53 37.54
C TYR A 189 9.18 -19.68 38.32
N THR A 190 9.05 -20.89 37.77
CA THR A 190 9.69 -22.12 38.27
C THR A 190 11.22 -22.00 38.30
N ASP A 191 11.90 -22.82 39.12
CA ASP A 191 13.36 -22.85 39.22
C ASP A 191 14.04 -23.12 37.86
N CYS A 192 13.40 -23.89 36.98
CA CYS A 192 13.85 -24.08 35.61
C CYS A 192 13.90 -22.76 34.83
N LEU A 193 12.86 -21.91 34.94
CA LEU A 193 12.83 -20.60 34.31
C LEU A 193 13.82 -19.64 34.97
N ARG A 194 13.98 -19.70 36.31
CA ARG A 194 15.01 -18.93 37.03
C ARG A 194 16.43 -19.26 36.53
N SER A 195 16.77 -20.54 36.40
CA SER A 195 18.04 -21.00 35.82
C SER A 195 18.23 -20.55 34.36
N TYR A 196 17.16 -20.60 33.55
CA TYR A 196 17.17 -20.07 32.18
C TYR A 196 17.49 -18.57 32.14
N PHE A 197 16.87 -17.77 33.02
CA PHE A 197 17.20 -16.35 33.18
C PHE A 197 18.65 -16.12 33.60
N THR A 198 19.17 -16.90 34.56
CA THR A 198 20.57 -16.79 34.99
C THR A 198 21.54 -17.07 33.83
N GLU A 199 21.27 -18.07 32.98
CA GLU A 199 22.07 -18.37 31.78
C GLU A 199 21.93 -17.29 30.69
N LEU A 200 20.73 -16.70 30.56
CA LEU A 200 20.40 -15.65 29.58
C LEU A 200 21.03 -14.29 29.95
N ILE A 201 21.25 -14.03 31.24
CA ILE A 201 21.93 -12.84 31.78
C ILE A 201 23.46 -13.05 31.79
N SER A 202 23.96 -14.23 32.17
CA SER A 202 25.40 -14.49 32.25
C SER A 202 26.11 -14.42 30.88
N LYS A 203 25.39 -14.73 29.79
CA LYS A 203 25.85 -14.55 28.41
C LYS A 203 25.91 -13.09 27.93
N GLU A 204 25.25 -12.17 28.63
CA GLU A 204 25.22 -10.75 28.28
C GLU A 204 26.27 -9.95 29.08
N ASN A 205 26.51 -10.35 30.33
CA ASN A 205 27.59 -9.81 31.16
C ASN A 205 29.00 -10.32 30.77
N ASN A 206 29.10 -11.21 29.78
CA ASN A 206 30.37 -11.70 29.24
C ASN A 206 30.51 -11.42 27.73
N PRO A 207 30.54 -10.14 27.31
CA PRO A 207 30.82 -9.79 25.93
C PRO A 207 32.31 -10.06 25.64
N TYR A 208 32.60 -11.14 24.92
CA TYR A 208 33.86 -11.23 24.21
C TYR A 208 34.01 -9.97 23.33
N PRO A 209 35.04 -9.14 23.52
CA PRO A 209 35.21 -7.95 22.71
C PRO A 209 35.41 -8.40 21.26
N VAL A 210 34.53 -7.92 20.38
CA VAL A 210 34.67 -8.14 18.93
C VAL A 210 35.84 -7.31 18.45
N LEU A 211 37.05 -7.88 18.60
CA LEU A 211 38.30 -7.31 18.11
C LEU A 211 38.15 -7.03 16.62
N ASN A 212 38.20 -5.75 16.28
CA ASN A 212 38.17 -5.29 14.90
C ASN A 212 39.43 -5.84 14.20
N PRO A 213 39.31 -6.68 13.14
CA PRO A 213 40.46 -7.37 12.55
C PRO A 213 41.48 -6.43 11.87
N LEU A 214 41.18 -5.14 11.77
CA LEU A 214 42.11 -4.09 11.32
C LEU A 214 43.00 -3.53 12.46
N PHE A 215 42.70 -3.84 13.72
CA PHE A 215 43.43 -3.35 14.89
C PHE A 215 43.83 -4.51 15.81
N ILE A 216 44.86 -5.23 15.38
CA ILE A 216 45.60 -6.19 16.23
C ILE A 216 46.56 -5.37 17.11
N PRO A 217 46.44 -5.37 18.45
CA PRO A 217 47.52 -4.91 19.31
C PRO A 217 48.65 -5.94 19.21
N GLN A 218 49.81 -5.56 18.70
CA GLN A 218 50.99 -6.43 18.82
C GLN A 218 51.48 -6.41 20.27
N ASN A 219 51.51 -7.59 20.90
CA ASN A 219 52.18 -7.78 22.17
C ASN A 219 53.70 -7.71 21.95
N SER A 220 54.30 -6.56 22.23
CA SER A 220 55.74 -6.42 22.45
C SER A 220 55.97 -5.64 23.74
N ASN A 221 56.52 -6.32 24.75
CA ASN A 221 57.05 -5.66 25.94
C ASN A 221 58.30 -4.86 25.56
N ASN A 222 58.46 -3.67 26.15
CA ASN A 222 59.62 -2.79 26.02
C ASN A 222 59.75 -2.20 24.59
N ASP A 223 60.05 -0.92 24.37
CA ASP A 223 60.92 -0.04 25.16
C ASP A 223 60.35 1.37 25.43
N THR A 224 61.12 2.16 26.18
CA THR A 224 60.85 3.55 26.56
C THR A 224 60.93 4.54 25.39
N LEU A 225 60.03 5.54 25.39
CA LEU A 225 60.40 6.95 25.19
C LEU A 225 59.27 7.89 25.62
N ASN A 226 59.56 8.79 26.57
CA ASN A 226 58.74 9.96 26.86
C ASN A 226 59.07 11.06 25.84
N GLU A 227 58.07 11.81 25.40
CA GLU A 227 58.19 13.25 25.15
C GLU A 227 56.80 13.90 25.11
N PHE A 228 56.71 15.20 25.42
CA PHE A 228 55.48 16.01 25.47
C PHE A 228 54.43 15.66 26.55
N ASP A 229 54.85 15.59 27.81
CA ASP A 229 53.98 15.96 28.94
C ASP A 229 54.79 16.74 30.00
N SER A 230 55.02 18.04 29.76
CA SER A 230 55.89 18.91 30.59
C SER A 230 55.68 20.42 30.38
N GLN A 231 54.56 20.95 30.87
CA GLN A 231 54.43 22.35 31.32
C GLN A 231 53.16 22.47 32.20
N ALA A 232 53.24 22.17 33.50
CA ALA A 232 53.77 23.02 34.58
C ALA A 232 52.69 23.95 35.17
N ASN A 233 52.35 23.70 36.44
CA ASN A 233 51.31 24.43 37.16
C ASN A 233 51.86 24.97 38.51
N SER A 234 52.00 26.28 38.60
CA SER A 234 52.38 27.07 39.79
C SER A 234 52.02 28.53 39.49
N GLN A 235 51.53 29.37 40.40
CA GLN A 235 51.98 29.56 41.79
C GLN A 235 50.81 29.78 42.77
N SER A 236 51.12 29.83 44.07
CA SER A 236 50.17 30.11 45.16
C SER A 236 50.83 30.89 46.29
N VAL A 237 50.23 32.01 46.73
CA VAL A 237 50.58 32.75 47.95
C VAL A 237 49.29 33.36 48.54
N THR A 238 48.88 32.83 49.71
CA THR A 238 48.34 33.41 50.97
C THR A 238 47.44 34.69 50.93
N ASP A 239 46.48 34.93 51.85
CA ASP A 239 46.64 35.07 53.32
C ASP A 239 45.45 34.59 54.20
N THR A 240 45.70 34.59 55.52
CA THR A 240 44.92 34.20 56.73
C THR A 240 43.70 35.12 57.06
N GLU A 241 42.80 34.90 58.04
CA GLU A 241 42.93 34.48 59.47
C GLU A 241 41.70 33.70 60.10
N HIS A 242 41.84 33.40 61.40
CA HIS A 242 41.00 32.76 62.45
C HIS A 242 39.48 33.15 62.54
N PHE A 243 38.59 32.58 63.39
CA PHE A 243 38.67 32.09 64.79
C PHE A 243 37.60 31.00 65.18
N SER A 244 37.49 30.72 66.49
CA SER A 244 36.74 29.71 67.26
C SER A 244 35.18 29.84 67.29
N GLU A 245 34.32 29.07 68.01
CA GLU A 245 34.44 28.08 69.13
C GLU A 245 33.17 27.14 69.31
N LYS A 246 33.20 26.27 70.35
CA LYS A 246 32.23 25.30 70.97
C LYS A 246 30.68 25.45 70.86
N GLY A 247 29.98 24.31 71.04
CA GLY A 247 28.60 24.16 71.58
C GLY A 247 27.67 23.31 70.69
N ILE A 248 27.09 22.14 71.02
CA ILE A 248 26.38 21.53 72.18
C ILE A 248 24.85 21.81 72.22
N SER A 249 24.04 20.72 72.16
CA SER A 249 22.60 20.60 72.54
C SER A 249 21.52 21.36 71.69
N SER A 250 20.21 21.08 71.74
CA SER A 250 19.44 19.80 71.86
C SER A 250 17.92 19.99 71.62
N SER A 251 17.26 18.99 71.01
CA SER A 251 15.86 18.55 71.25
C SER A 251 14.62 19.51 71.23
N ASN A 252 13.69 19.20 70.32
CA ASN A 252 12.22 19.00 70.52
C ASN A 252 11.19 20.14 70.83
N LYS A 253 10.16 20.17 69.94
CA LYS A 253 8.67 20.20 70.18
C LYS A 253 7.89 21.51 70.44
N ARG A 254 6.86 21.68 69.58
CA ARG A 254 5.43 22.10 69.80
C ARG A 254 5.17 23.56 70.27
N ASP A 255 4.06 24.23 69.92
CA ASP A 255 2.62 23.93 70.14
C ASP A 255 1.70 24.39 68.95
N ALA A 256 0.47 23.85 68.78
CA ALA A 256 -0.90 24.36 69.10
C ALA A 256 -1.32 25.68 68.38
N SER A 257 -2.58 25.97 68.03
CA SER A 257 -3.93 25.39 68.28
C SER A 257 -4.93 25.85 67.16
N ASP A 258 -6.22 25.50 67.04
CA ASP A 258 -7.07 24.28 67.20
C ASP A 258 -8.36 24.54 66.30
N ASP A 259 -9.66 24.22 66.49
CA ASP A 259 -10.50 23.57 67.53
C ASP A 259 -11.94 23.20 66.98
N ILE A 260 -12.69 22.30 67.66
CA ILE A 260 -14.19 22.00 67.74
C ILE A 260 -15.14 22.25 66.51
N VAL A 261 -16.19 21.46 66.12
CA VAL A 261 -17.29 20.68 66.78
C VAL A 261 -17.68 19.41 65.95
N GLY A 262 -18.38 18.38 66.50
CA GLY A 262 -19.11 17.45 65.58
C GLY A 262 -19.77 16.10 65.98
N SER A 263 -19.83 15.64 67.24
CA SER A 263 -20.74 14.56 67.78
C SER A 263 -21.26 13.37 66.92
N GLY A 264 -21.03 12.10 67.34
CA GLY A 264 -21.75 10.93 66.78
C GLY A 264 -21.51 9.54 67.44
N SER A 265 -22.53 8.99 68.12
CA SER A 265 -22.68 7.67 68.77
C SER A 265 -22.76 6.45 67.80
N SER A 266 -22.65 5.15 68.16
CA SER A 266 -22.26 4.41 69.40
C SER A 266 -22.27 2.87 69.20
N GLY A 267 -21.22 2.14 69.63
CA GLY A 267 -21.31 0.76 70.15
C GLY A 267 -21.53 -0.42 69.16
N ARG A 268 -21.53 -1.70 69.57
CA ARG A 268 -21.03 -2.35 70.82
C ARG A 268 -21.03 -3.90 70.69
N ALA A 269 -19.94 -4.58 71.10
CA ALA A 269 -19.91 -6.01 71.51
C ALA A 269 -20.26 -7.07 70.40
N ASN A 270 -20.13 -8.40 70.54
CA ASN A 270 -19.38 -9.29 71.46
C ASN A 270 -19.34 -10.74 70.90
N ASP A 271 -18.55 -11.65 71.52
CA ASP A 271 -18.82 -13.11 71.66
C ASP A 271 -18.90 -14.01 70.40
N GLN A 272 -18.81 -15.36 70.48
CA GLN A 272 -17.90 -16.29 71.20
C GLN A 272 -18.04 -17.70 70.54
N ASP A 273 -17.10 -18.61 70.80
CA ASP A 273 -17.26 -20.10 70.79
C ASP A 273 -17.75 -20.81 69.50
N ASP A 274 -17.77 -22.14 69.35
CA ASP A 274 -16.86 -23.26 69.72
C ASP A 274 -17.37 -24.53 68.98
N SER A 275 -16.49 -25.48 68.63
CA SER A 275 -16.80 -26.85 68.12
C SER A 275 -17.65 -26.97 66.82
N GLY A 276 -17.72 -28.11 66.13
CA GLY A 276 -16.92 -29.35 66.20
C GLY A 276 -17.55 -30.54 65.43
N ILE A 277 -16.75 -31.61 65.27
CA ILE A 277 -17.16 -33.04 65.32
C ILE A 277 -17.98 -33.67 64.15
N GLU A 278 -17.27 -34.56 63.43
CA GLU A 278 -17.65 -35.91 62.92
C GLU A 278 -18.64 -36.19 61.77
N SER A 279 -18.37 -37.37 61.18
CA SER A 279 -19.29 -38.36 60.57
C SER A 279 -19.72 -38.22 59.09
N ILE A 280 -20.11 -39.29 58.36
CA ILE A 280 -19.58 -40.67 58.12
C ILE A 280 -20.62 -41.41 57.25
N GLU A 281 -20.19 -42.26 56.30
CA GLU A 281 -21.01 -43.29 55.58
C GLU A 281 -22.20 -42.78 54.69
N ASP A 282 -22.83 -43.55 53.78
CA ASP A 282 -22.46 -44.72 52.93
C ASP A 282 -23.63 -45.02 51.95
N LYS A 283 -23.46 -46.04 51.08
CA LYS A 283 -24.45 -46.81 50.29
C LYS A 283 -24.75 -46.22 48.91
N ILE A 284 -24.48 -46.90 47.78
CA ILE A 284 -24.70 -48.30 47.34
C ILE A 284 -26.18 -48.59 47.06
N TYR A 285 -26.50 -48.83 45.78
CA TYR A 285 -27.35 -49.89 45.17
C TYR A 285 -27.74 -49.47 43.72
N LYS A 286 -27.99 -50.32 42.72
CA LYS A 286 -27.41 -51.63 42.30
C LYS A 286 -28.03 -52.05 40.95
N ASP A 287 -27.32 -52.88 40.16
CA ASP A 287 -27.80 -53.73 39.04
C ASP A 287 -28.57 -53.08 37.85
N GLY A 288 -28.56 -53.63 36.62
CA GLY A 288 -27.74 -54.72 36.08
C GLY A 288 -28.28 -55.30 34.76
N SER A 289 -27.51 -56.23 34.16
CA SER A 289 -27.81 -57.04 32.95
C SER A 289 -27.89 -56.31 31.59
N GLY A 290 -27.62 -56.95 30.44
CA GLY A 290 -27.11 -58.31 30.24
C GLY A 290 -26.79 -58.68 28.78
N GLU A 291 -25.76 -59.51 28.62
CA GLU A 291 -25.22 -60.20 27.42
C GLU A 291 -26.03 -60.30 26.10
N GLN A 292 -25.31 -60.27 24.95
CA GLN A 292 -25.06 -61.50 24.18
C GLN A 292 -23.84 -61.44 23.24
N LYS A 293 -23.32 -62.62 22.87
CA LYS A 293 -22.05 -62.83 22.14
C LYS A 293 -22.29 -63.39 20.73
N ARG A 294 -21.36 -63.15 19.79
CA ARG A 294 -20.94 -64.16 18.79
C ARG A 294 -19.57 -63.82 18.19
N ASN A 295 -18.73 -64.84 18.04
CA ASN A 295 -17.40 -64.78 17.43
C ASN A 295 -17.45 -65.37 16.01
N LEU A 296 -16.49 -65.02 15.15
CA LEU A 296 -15.87 -65.94 14.18
C LEU A 296 -14.52 -65.37 13.68
N THR A 297 -13.74 -66.16 12.93
CA THR A 297 -12.27 -66.15 13.02
C THR A 297 -11.55 -65.91 11.67
N VAL A 298 -10.26 -65.52 11.78
CA VAL A 298 -9.28 -65.20 10.70
C VAL A 298 -8.96 -66.40 9.78
N PRO A 299 -8.35 -66.17 8.58
CA PRO A 299 -6.89 -66.29 8.48
C PRO A 299 -6.19 -65.19 7.64
N SER A 300 -4.84 -65.23 7.61
CA SER A 300 -3.95 -64.18 7.07
C SER A 300 -3.04 -64.69 5.94
N ALA A 301 -2.55 -63.79 5.08
CA ALA A 301 -1.39 -64.00 4.21
C ALA A 301 -0.61 -62.68 4.00
N ASN A 302 0.70 -62.76 3.79
CA ASN A 302 1.61 -61.61 3.66
C ASN A 302 1.87 -61.23 2.19
N ASP A 303 2.41 -60.03 1.92
CA ASP A 303 3.84 -59.94 1.57
C ASP A 303 4.44 -58.53 1.82
N ILE A 304 5.75 -58.38 1.56
CA ILE A 304 6.67 -57.41 2.14
C ILE A 304 7.37 -56.57 1.06
N ARG A 305 7.56 -55.26 1.32
CA ARG A 305 8.83 -54.53 1.01
C ARG A 305 8.90 -53.12 1.63
N LYS A 306 10.09 -52.77 2.15
CA LYS A 306 10.52 -51.42 2.55
C LYS A 306 11.95 -51.16 2.00
N PRO A 307 12.25 -49.97 1.47
CA PRO A 307 13.59 -49.37 1.50
C PRO A 307 13.61 -48.29 2.61
N LYS A 308 14.39 -48.44 3.69
CA LYS A 308 15.83 -48.14 3.82
C LYS A 308 16.22 -46.67 3.54
N ARG A 309 16.61 -45.98 4.61
CA ARG A 309 17.36 -44.70 4.59
C ARG A 309 18.79 -44.92 4.09
N ILE A 310 19.39 -43.90 3.48
CA ILE A 310 20.85 -43.76 3.34
C ILE A 310 21.25 -42.36 3.85
N LYS A 311 22.38 -42.28 4.56
CA LYS A 311 23.16 -41.07 4.87
C LYS A 311 24.61 -41.38 4.54
N VAL A 312 25.31 -40.48 3.85
CA VAL A 312 26.78 -40.33 3.88
C VAL A 312 27.08 -38.84 3.78
N THR A 313 28.20 -38.38 4.34
CA THR A 313 28.61 -36.98 4.45
C THR A 313 30.04 -36.75 3.93
N GLU A 314 30.23 -35.59 3.30
CA GLU A 314 31.46 -34.77 3.29
C GLU A 314 32.72 -35.19 2.49
N ILE A 315 33.58 -34.16 2.36
CA ILE A 315 35.01 -34.11 1.94
C ILE A 315 35.34 -34.17 0.43
N GLY A 316 35.82 -33.03 -0.08
CA GLY A 316 36.48 -32.85 -1.38
C GLY A 316 36.84 -31.37 -1.61
N VAL A 317 38.11 -31.03 -1.81
CA VAL A 317 38.66 -29.64 -1.67
C VAL A 317 39.73 -29.33 -2.74
N LEU A 318 39.92 -28.02 -3.06
CA LEU A 318 40.95 -27.43 -3.95
C LEU A 318 40.76 -27.72 -5.47
N LYS A 319 40.96 -26.78 -6.42
CA LYS A 319 42.00 -25.73 -6.56
C LYS A 319 41.51 -24.49 -7.35
N ARG A 320 42.35 -23.44 -7.45
CA ARG A 320 42.10 -22.20 -8.23
C ARG A 320 42.68 -22.25 -9.65
N GLY A 321 41.89 -21.80 -10.63
CA GLY A 321 42.23 -20.80 -11.65
C GLY A 321 43.23 -21.11 -12.78
N HIS A 322 42.84 -20.74 -14.01
CA HIS A 322 43.65 -19.98 -14.98
C HIS A 322 42.72 -19.20 -15.94
N GLN A 323 43.22 -18.10 -16.52
CA GLN A 323 42.60 -17.38 -17.65
C GLN A 323 43.40 -17.65 -18.93
N ILE A 324 42.74 -17.65 -20.09
CA ILE A 324 43.22 -17.18 -21.42
C ILE A 324 42.08 -17.40 -22.46
N PRO A 325 41.96 -16.61 -23.56
CA PRO A 325 40.63 -16.33 -24.13
C PRO A 325 40.39 -16.75 -25.59
N HIS A 326 39.10 -16.82 -25.97
CA HIS A 326 38.55 -16.76 -27.35
C HIS A 326 38.89 -17.95 -28.29
N PRO A 327 38.18 -18.17 -29.44
CA PRO A 327 37.32 -17.23 -30.20
C PRO A 327 35.88 -17.72 -30.50
N HIS A 328 35.16 -16.90 -31.30
CA HIS A 328 33.91 -17.27 -31.98
C HIS A 328 34.11 -18.43 -32.97
N PRO A 329 33.06 -19.25 -33.18
CA PRO A 329 32.71 -19.80 -34.48
C PRO A 329 31.49 -19.04 -35.06
N ASP A 330 31.66 -18.41 -36.22
CA ASP A 330 30.56 -17.97 -37.08
C ASP A 330 30.21 -19.14 -38.02
N ILE A 331 28.98 -19.67 -37.92
CA ILE A 331 28.49 -20.74 -38.80
C ILE A 331 27.08 -20.37 -39.26
N SER A 332 27.05 -19.61 -40.36
CA SER A 332 25.95 -19.63 -41.32
C SER A 332 25.88 -20.99 -42.03
N SER A 333 24.85 -21.20 -42.87
CA SER A 333 24.59 -22.40 -43.69
C SER A 333 24.12 -23.67 -42.95
N TYR A 334 22.82 -23.71 -42.63
CA TYR A 334 21.97 -24.84 -43.03
C TYR A 334 20.78 -24.28 -43.82
N GLN A 335 20.47 -24.87 -44.97
CA GLN A 335 19.40 -24.44 -45.89
C GLN A 335 18.58 -25.66 -46.35
N LEU A 336 17.40 -25.35 -46.90
CA LEU A 336 16.46 -26.23 -47.63
C LEU A 336 15.60 -27.16 -46.74
N PRO A 337 14.38 -27.52 -47.19
CA PRO A 337 13.46 -26.75 -48.04
C PRO A 337 11.99 -26.75 -47.54
N PHE A 338 11.11 -26.09 -48.32
CA PHE A 338 9.65 -25.96 -48.13
C PHE A 338 9.22 -25.10 -46.92
N GLY A 339 8.19 -24.26 -47.04
CA GLY A 339 7.47 -23.83 -48.23
C GLY A 339 6.53 -22.67 -47.86
N ALA A 340 6.67 -21.52 -48.52
CA ALA A 340 5.89 -20.33 -48.18
C ALA A 340 4.53 -20.32 -48.88
N ASN A 341 3.52 -19.77 -48.21
CA ASN A 341 2.44 -19.02 -48.87
C ASN A 341 1.90 -17.92 -47.94
N SER A 342 2.35 -16.69 -48.22
CA SER A 342 1.63 -15.42 -48.05
C SER A 342 0.75 -15.19 -46.80
N PHE A 343 1.25 -14.36 -45.88
CA PHE A 343 0.58 -13.08 -45.55
C PHE A 343 1.60 -12.07 -45.00
N SER A 344 2.26 -11.34 -45.91
CA SER A 344 3.27 -10.34 -45.55
C SER A 344 3.46 -9.26 -46.63
N GLU A 345 2.37 -8.63 -47.12
CA GLU A 345 2.47 -7.33 -47.80
C GLU A 345 2.49 -6.18 -46.77
N ALA A 346 3.60 -6.07 -46.05
CA ALA A 346 3.96 -4.79 -45.42
C ALA A 346 4.49 -3.87 -46.53
N ARG A 347 3.58 -3.09 -47.17
CA ARG A 347 3.99 -2.08 -48.15
C ARG A 347 4.68 -0.90 -47.46
N ASN A 348 5.79 -0.45 -48.04
CA ASN A 348 6.47 0.77 -47.63
C ASN A 348 5.68 2.01 -48.11
N ASP A 349 4.55 2.31 -47.46
CA ASP A 349 3.83 3.57 -47.65
C ASP A 349 4.53 4.70 -46.86
N GLN A 350 5.78 5.00 -47.20
CA GLN A 350 6.55 6.11 -46.62
C GLN A 350 6.24 7.46 -47.35
N ASP A 351 5.63 7.40 -48.54
CA ASP A 351 5.38 8.53 -49.45
C ASP A 351 3.89 8.94 -49.58
N ILE A 352 3.09 8.85 -48.50
CA ILE A 352 1.71 9.39 -48.47
C ILE A 352 1.44 10.20 -47.19
N VAL A 353 2.15 11.32 -47.03
CA VAL A 353 2.01 12.24 -45.88
C VAL A 353 1.49 13.62 -46.31
N ASP A 354 0.41 13.69 -47.09
CA ASP A 354 -0.10 15.00 -47.60
C ASP A 354 -1.60 15.08 -47.94
N ASN A 355 -2.47 14.21 -47.38
CA ASN A 355 -3.92 14.23 -47.68
C ASN A 355 -4.88 13.99 -46.49
N TYR A 356 -4.45 14.33 -45.27
CA TYR A 356 -5.26 14.19 -44.06
C TYR A 356 -6.00 15.48 -43.69
N SER A 357 -7.29 15.57 -44.04
CA SER A 357 -8.12 16.76 -43.77
C SER A 357 -8.82 16.71 -42.41
N PHE A 358 -8.46 17.64 -41.51
CA PHE A 358 -9.16 17.80 -40.22
C PHE A 358 -10.66 18.08 -40.39
N SER A 359 -11.45 17.62 -39.42
CA SER A 359 -12.88 17.91 -39.33
C SER A 359 -13.15 19.06 -38.37
N SER A 360 -13.95 20.05 -38.79
CA SER A 360 -14.56 21.06 -37.91
C SER A 360 -15.91 20.60 -37.33
N ALA A 361 -16.48 19.49 -37.82
CA ALA A 361 -17.73 18.94 -37.32
C ALA A 361 -17.52 18.24 -35.97
N THR A 362 -18.34 18.59 -34.98
CA THR A 362 -18.42 17.92 -33.68
C THR A 362 -18.96 16.51 -33.85
N ILE A 363 -18.08 15.52 -33.67
CA ILE A 363 -18.44 14.11 -33.69
C ILE A 363 -19.10 13.73 -32.36
N LYS A 364 -20.13 12.87 -32.37
CA LYS A 364 -20.72 12.30 -31.14
C LYS A 364 -20.21 10.88 -30.90
N PRO A 365 -20.29 10.32 -29.68
CA PRO A 365 -19.82 8.97 -29.39
C PRO A 365 -20.42 7.88 -30.29
N ASN A 366 -21.72 7.97 -30.60
CA ASN A 366 -22.43 7.11 -31.54
C ASN A 366 -22.29 7.50 -33.03
N GLY A 367 -21.64 8.62 -33.35
CA GLY A 367 -21.53 9.17 -34.72
C GLY A 367 -20.54 8.45 -35.64
N ILE A 368 -20.11 7.23 -35.32
CA ILE A 368 -19.06 6.52 -36.07
C ILE A 368 -19.51 6.03 -37.46
N SER A 369 -20.80 5.79 -37.65
CA SER A 369 -21.39 5.51 -38.97
C SER A 369 -21.33 6.74 -39.90
N GLU A 370 -21.45 7.95 -39.34
CA GLU A 370 -21.32 9.22 -40.06
C GLU A 370 -19.85 9.63 -40.30
N ALA A 371 -18.90 8.95 -39.65
CA ALA A 371 -17.48 9.27 -39.74
C ALA A 371 -16.84 8.71 -41.02
N LYS A 372 -16.01 9.56 -41.66
CA LYS A 372 -15.25 9.18 -42.86
C LYS A 372 -13.98 8.44 -42.47
N SER A 373 -13.75 7.28 -43.08
CA SER A 373 -12.49 6.52 -42.96
C SER A 373 -11.29 7.37 -43.37
N LYS A 374 -10.12 7.14 -42.75
CA LYS A 374 -8.90 7.96 -42.89
C LYS A 374 -9.06 9.45 -42.51
N ARG A 375 -10.12 9.86 -41.80
CA ARG A 375 -10.28 11.24 -41.28
C ARG A 375 -10.06 11.34 -39.78
N PHE A 376 -9.36 12.40 -39.36
CA PHE A 376 -9.13 12.72 -37.96
C PHE A 376 -10.19 13.66 -37.39
N TYR A 377 -10.65 13.31 -36.18
CA TYR A 377 -11.64 14.05 -35.39
C TYR A 377 -11.02 14.43 -34.04
N ARG A 378 -11.21 15.67 -33.60
CA ARG A 378 -10.56 16.22 -32.40
C ARG A 378 -11.57 16.50 -31.31
N ILE A 379 -11.47 15.78 -30.19
CA ILE A 379 -12.18 16.07 -28.95
C ILE A 379 -11.29 17.03 -28.13
N SER A 380 -11.82 18.18 -27.73
CA SER A 380 -11.08 19.22 -26.98
C SER A 380 -11.67 19.42 -25.58
N ASP A 381 -10.83 19.86 -24.62
CA ASP A 381 -11.20 20.04 -23.20
C ASP A 381 -11.89 18.81 -22.56
N CYS A 382 -11.50 17.62 -23.02
CA CYS A 382 -12.02 16.34 -22.56
C CYS A 382 -11.19 15.76 -21.41
N ARG A 383 -11.74 14.75 -20.73
CA ARG A 383 -11.07 14.02 -19.66
C ARG A 383 -11.21 12.51 -19.90
N ILE A 384 -10.13 11.77 -19.67
CA ILE A 384 -10.19 10.31 -19.62
C ILE A 384 -10.78 9.95 -18.25
N VAL A 385 -11.98 9.36 -18.21
CA VAL A 385 -12.67 9.02 -16.95
C VAL A 385 -12.18 7.70 -16.36
N GLY A 386 -11.61 6.83 -17.20
CA GLY A 386 -11.01 5.56 -16.80
C GLY A 386 -10.51 4.77 -18.01
N PHE A 387 -10.06 3.54 -17.77
CA PHE A 387 -9.44 2.68 -18.79
C PHE A 387 -9.62 1.19 -18.47
N THR A 388 -9.44 0.32 -19.47
CA THR A 388 -9.43 -1.15 -19.33
C THR A 388 -8.35 -1.80 -20.21
N PRO A 389 -7.68 -2.88 -19.75
CA PRO A 389 -7.74 -3.45 -18.40
C PRO A 389 -7.12 -2.54 -17.32
N ASN A 390 -7.50 -2.75 -16.07
CA ASN A 390 -7.07 -1.93 -14.94
C ASN A 390 -6.99 -2.74 -13.63
N GLN A 391 -6.45 -2.14 -12.58
CA GLN A 391 -6.23 -2.74 -11.25
C GLN A 391 -7.48 -3.27 -10.50
N PHE A 392 -8.70 -2.97 -10.96
CA PHE A 392 -9.96 -3.48 -10.39
C PHE A 392 -10.51 -4.66 -11.20
N LEU A 393 -10.22 -4.70 -12.50
CA LEU A 393 -10.58 -5.82 -13.38
C LEU A 393 -9.50 -6.91 -13.37
N ASP A 394 -8.23 -6.53 -13.18
CA ASP A 394 -7.13 -7.47 -13.04
C ASP A 394 -6.00 -6.99 -12.09
N ASP A 395 -5.96 -7.62 -10.91
CA ASP A 395 -4.93 -7.53 -9.88
C ASP A 395 -3.51 -7.89 -10.36
N ARG A 396 -3.37 -8.65 -11.46
CA ARG A 396 -2.12 -9.25 -11.94
C ARG A 396 -1.97 -9.15 -13.46
N LEU A 397 -1.90 -7.91 -13.94
CA LEU A 397 -1.56 -7.62 -15.34
C LEU A 397 -0.05 -7.84 -15.59
N ASP A 398 0.27 -9.04 -16.10
CA ASP A 398 1.61 -9.42 -16.53
C ASP A 398 2.10 -8.55 -17.72
N SER A 399 1.18 -8.20 -18.62
CA SER A 399 1.42 -7.44 -19.84
C SER A 399 0.20 -6.58 -20.20
N LEU A 400 0.38 -5.69 -21.19
CA LEU A 400 -0.71 -5.04 -21.92
C LEU A 400 -0.52 -5.33 -23.41
N GLU A 401 -1.60 -5.52 -24.15
CA GLU A 401 -1.60 -5.84 -25.58
C GLU A 401 -2.16 -4.67 -26.40
N ASP A 402 -1.41 -4.24 -27.41
CA ASP A 402 -1.84 -3.19 -28.34
C ASP A 402 -3.16 -3.58 -29.02
N ASN A 403 -4.02 -2.58 -29.24
CA ASN A 403 -5.40 -2.75 -29.71
C ASN A 403 -6.37 -3.46 -28.74
N LYS A 404 -5.91 -3.98 -27.59
CA LYS A 404 -6.79 -4.41 -26.49
C LYS A 404 -6.92 -3.39 -25.36
N PHE A 405 -5.99 -2.45 -25.22
CA PHE A 405 -6.09 -1.38 -24.23
C PHE A 405 -7.10 -0.33 -24.67
N GLN A 406 -8.08 -0.01 -23.82
CA GLN A 406 -9.16 0.94 -24.10
C GLN A 406 -9.18 2.07 -23.07
N ILE A 407 -9.47 3.29 -23.53
CA ILE A 407 -9.69 4.47 -22.69
C ILE A 407 -11.11 5.00 -22.88
N PHE A 408 -11.71 5.49 -21.79
CA PHE A 408 -13.06 6.04 -21.80
C PHE A 408 -12.99 7.56 -21.63
N ILE A 409 -13.54 8.31 -22.58
CA ILE A 409 -13.40 9.76 -22.67
C ILE A 409 -14.75 10.46 -22.44
N TYR A 410 -14.77 11.44 -21.54
CA TYR A 410 -15.88 12.37 -21.36
C TYR A 410 -15.52 13.75 -21.95
N ALA A 411 -16.47 14.36 -22.67
CA ALA A 411 -16.37 15.71 -23.21
C ALA A 411 -17.51 16.58 -22.66
N LYS A 412 -17.27 17.88 -22.42
CA LYS A 412 -18.24 18.77 -21.74
C LYS A 412 -19.53 19.07 -22.52
N GLU A 413 -19.59 18.65 -23.79
CA GLU A 413 -20.77 18.74 -24.68
C GLU A 413 -21.72 17.52 -24.56
N LEU A 414 -21.33 16.50 -23.80
CA LEU A 414 -22.13 15.30 -23.54
C LEU A 414 -23.10 15.53 -22.36
N PRO A 415 -24.13 14.69 -22.18
CA PRO A 415 -24.99 14.73 -20.99
C PRO A 415 -24.16 14.66 -19.70
N PRO A 416 -24.58 15.35 -18.62
CA PRO A 416 -23.79 15.48 -17.40
C PRO A 416 -23.36 14.10 -16.87
N PRO A 417 -22.14 13.99 -16.33
CA PRO A 417 -21.55 12.71 -16.03
C PRO A 417 -22.19 12.13 -14.76
N LEU A 418 -22.38 10.82 -14.75
CA LEU A 418 -22.83 10.04 -13.60
C LEU A 418 -21.66 9.15 -13.14
N PRO A 419 -21.73 8.54 -11.94
CA PRO A 419 -20.74 7.54 -11.51
C PRO A 419 -20.62 6.36 -12.49
N VAL A 420 -21.67 6.08 -13.27
CA VAL A 420 -21.68 5.10 -14.35
C VAL A 420 -21.85 5.78 -15.70
N PHE A 421 -20.85 5.64 -16.56
CA PHE A 421 -20.86 6.09 -17.94
C PHE A 421 -21.45 5.03 -18.86
N ILE A 422 -21.94 5.44 -20.02
CA ILE A 422 -22.51 4.57 -21.05
C ILE A 422 -21.72 4.83 -22.35
N PRO A 423 -20.91 3.86 -22.81
CA PRO A 423 -20.26 3.93 -24.11
C PRO A 423 -21.24 4.24 -25.23
N GLU A 424 -20.78 4.98 -26.24
CA GLU A 424 -21.58 5.47 -27.38
C GLU A 424 -22.71 6.46 -27.01
N TYR A 425 -23.00 6.73 -25.73
CA TYR A 425 -24.00 7.72 -25.30
C TYR A 425 -23.37 8.95 -24.62
N ASN A 426 -22.79 8.81 -23.43
CA ASN A 426 -22.17 9.91 -22.67
C ASN A 426 -20.66 9.72 -22.42
N CYS A 427 -20.04 8.71 -23.03
CA CYS A 427 -18.59 8.63 -23.18
C CYS A 427 -18.19 7.96 -24.51
N TYR A 428 -16.98 8.27 -24.98
CA TYR A 428 -16.34 7.55 -26.09
C TYR A 428 -15.55 6.37 -25.52
N GLU A 429 -15.81 5.15 -26.02
CA GLU A 429 -14.92 4.00 -25.88
C GLU A 429 -13.88 4.09 -27.02
N VAL A 430 -12.60 4.26 -26.68
CA VAL A 430 -11.52 4.47 -27.66
C VAL A 430 -10.38 3.48 -27.44
N THR A 431 -10.03 2.73 -28.48
CA THR A 431 -8.95 1.76 -28.47
C THR A 431 -7.60 2.42 -28.70
N VAL A 432 -6.58 1.98 -27.98
CA VAL A 432 -5.18 2.42 -28.11
C VAL A 432 -4.41 1.40 -28.94
N SER A 433 -3.95 1.82 -30.12
CA SER A 433 -3.20 0.99 -31.08
C SER A 433 -1.69 0.90 -30.82
N ASN A 434 -1.13 1.82 -30.04
CA ASN A 434 0.26 1.83 -29.59
C ASN A 434 0.34 2.35 -28.15
N ILE A 435 0.43 1.43 -27.19
CA ILE A 435 0.44 1.70 -25.75
C ILE A 435 1.73 2.41 -25.34
N SER A 436 2.86 2.06 -25.97
CA SER A 436 4.16 2.68 -25.68
C SER A 436 4.15 4.18 -26.04
N GLU A 437 3.62 4.51 -27.21
CA GLU A 437 3.45 5.90 -27.65
C GLU A 437 2.39 6.65 -26.83
N PHE A 438 1.25 6.03 -26.51
CA PHE A 438 0.25 6.63 -25.62
C PHE A 438 0.84 6.98 -24.25
N PHE A 439 1.58 6.07 -23.64
CA PHE A 439 2.26 6.32 -22.37
C PHE A 439 3.39 7.34 -22.48
N HIS A 440 4.14 7.37 -23.58
CA HIS A 440 5.12 8.43 -23.84
C HIS A 440 4.46 9.82 -23.93
N ASN A 441 3.42 9.96 -24.77
CA ASN A 441 2.73 11.21 -25.05
C ASN A 441 1.94 11.74 -23.83
N ILE A 442 1.42 10.85 -22.97
CA ILE A 442 0.84 11.25 -21.68
C ILE A 442 1.91 11.42 -20.58
N GLY A 443 3.18 11.10 -20.86
CA GLY A 443 4.35 11.36 -20.02
C GLY A 443 4.57 10.39 -18.85
N ILE A 444 4.29 9.10 -19.06
CA ILE A 444 4.52 7.99 -18.11
C ILE A 444 5.87 7.35 -18.45
N LYS A 445 6.86 7.55 -17.58
CA LYS A 445 8.26 7.10 -17.78
C LYS A 445 8.53 5.68 -17.23
N SER A 446 7.49 4.95 -16.79
CA SER A 446 7.58 3.65 -16.12
C SER A 446 7.33 2.43 -17.04
N TYR A 447 6.93 2.65 -18.30
CA TYR A 447 6.65 1.58 -19.26
C TYR A 447 7.91 1.17 -20.05
N PRO A 448 8.10 -0.12 -20.38
CA PRO A 448 7.31 -1.30 -19.98
C PRO A 448 7.73 -1.89 -18.62
N SER A 449 8.70 -1.29 -17.92
CA SER A 449 9.41 -1.92 -16.79
C SER A 449 8.55 -2.27 -15.57
N SER A 450 7.37 -1.67 -15.40
CA SER A 450 6.40 -2.12 -14.39
C SER A 450 4.96 -1.69 -14.73
N ILE A 451 4.19 -2.60 -15.34
CA ILE A 451 2.79 -2.35 -15.77
C ILE A 451 1.93 -1.76 -14.65
N GLN A 452 1.97 -2.34 -13.45
CA GLN A 452 1.15 -1.88 -12.31
C GLN A 452 1.50 -0.45 -11.88
N ASN A 453 2.78 -0.04 -11.95
CA ASN A 453 3.18 1.35 -11.73
C ASN A 453 2.72 2.26 -12.89
N CYS A 454 2.79 1.81 -14.15
CA CYS A 454 2.29 2.56 -15.31
C CYS A 454 0.80 2.89 -15.17
N LEU A 455 -0.01 1.91 -14.77
CA LEU A 455 -1.46 2.11 -14.59
C LEU A 455 -1.76 2.98 -13.35
N SER A 456 -0.97 2.89 -12.28
CA SER A 456 -1.03 3.80 -11.14
C SER A 456 -0.69 5.25 -11.54
N ASP A 457 0.33 5.45 -12.36
CA ASP A 457 0.74 6.78 -12.85
C ASP A 457 -0.25 7.34 -13.87
N LEU A 458 -0.80 6.51 -14.76
CA LEU A 458 -1.90 6.87 -15.66
C LEU A 458 -3.10 7.39 -14.87
N LYS A 459 -3.55 6.61 -13.88
CA LYS A 459 -4.67 6.93 -12.99
C LYS A 459 -4.49 8.30 -12.30
N LYS A 460 -3.28 8.59 -11.79
CA LYS A 460 -2.96 9.91 -11.21
C LYS A 460 -3.12 11.02 -12.25
N LYS A 461 -2.57 10.85 -13.47
CA LYS A 461 -2.63 11.88 -14.51
C LYS A 461 -4.04 12.14 -15.05
N ILE A 462 -4.83 11.10 -15.31
CA ILE A 462 -6.21 11.28 -15.81
C ILE A 462 -7.14 11.90 -14.75
N ASN A 463 -6.80 11.73 -13.47
CA ASN A 463 -7.50 12.38 -12.35
C ASN A 463 -7.07 13.85 -12.13
N GLN A 464 -6.04 14.35 -12.81
CA GLN A 464 -5.44 15.68 -12.57
C GLN A 464 -5.38 16.59 -13.81
N SER A 465 -5.71 16.08 -15.00
CA SER A 465 -5.49 16.81 -16.27
C SER A 465 -6.64 16.67 -17.26
N PHE A 466 -6.80 17.72 -18.08
CA PHE A 466 -7.64 17.73 -19.28
C PHE A 466 -6.78 17.54 -20.54
N TYR A 467 -7.38 17.00 -21.59
CA TYR A 467 -6.69 16.62 -22.82
C TYR A 467 -7.39 17.19 -24.06
N ASN A 468 -6.61 17.42 -25.13
CA ASN A 468 -7.16 17.35 -26.48
C ASN A 468 -6.73 15.99 -27.06
N ILE A 469 -7.70 15.22 -27.55
CA ILE A 469 -7.52 13.87 -28.06
C ILE A 469 -7.97 13.84 -29.51
N THR A 470 -7.13 13.28 -30.38
CA THR A 470 -7.44 13.06 -31.79
C THR A 470 -7.74 11.58 -32.01
N ILE A 471 -8.89 11.28 -32.60
CA ILE A 471 -9.35 9.92 -32.91
C ILE A 471 -9.68 9.79 -34.41
N PHE A 472 -9.76 8.55 -34.88
CA PHE A 472 -10.22 8.21 -36.23
C PHE A 472 -11.08 6.95 -36.23
N LYS A 473 -11.87 6.78 -37.29
CA LYS A 473 -12.60 5.55 -37.58
C LYS A 473 -11.64 4.52 -38.17
N ALA A 474 -11.49 3.38 -37.50
CA ALA A 474 -10.73 2.22 -37.97
C ALA A 474 -11.63 0.97 -38.01
N THR A 475 -11.29 0.02 -38.89
CA THR A 475 -11.97 -1.28 -38.99
C THR A 475 -11.29 -2.30 -38.09
N TYR A 476 -12.07 -3.21 -37.48
CA TYR A 476 -11.57 -4.37 -36.74
C TYR A 476 -12.43 -5.60 -37.00
N SER A 477 -11.83 -6.79 -36.91
CA SER A 477 -12.48 -8.07 -37.20
C SER A 477 -13.27 -8.62 -36.02
N LEU A 478 -14.40 -9.24 -36.35
CA LEU A 478 -15.30 -9.96 -35.46
C LEU A 478 -15.53 -11.35 -36.05
N GLY A 479 -14.59 -12.27 -35.80
CA GLY A 479 -14.60 -13.59 -36.42
C GLY A 479 -14.49 -13.47 -37.95
N PRO A 480 -15.48 -13.97 -38.72
CA PRO A 480 -15.48 -13.86 -40.18
C PRO A 480 -15.89 -12.46 -40.70
N SER A 481 -16.53 -11.64 -39.87
CA SER A 481 -17.10 -10.34 -40.27
C SER A 481 -16.26 -9.16 -39.74
N GLU A 482 -16.56 -7.94 -40.14
CA GLU A 482 -15.86 -6.73 -39.68
C GLU A 482 -16.81 -5.69 -39.07
N THR A 483 -16.28 -4.77 -38.29
CA THR A 483 -16.99 -3.56 -37.85
C THR A 483 -16.01 -2.41 -37.61
N VAL A 484 -16.51 -1.25 -37.16
CA VAL A 484 -15.76 -0.01 -37.05
C VAL A 484 -15.70 0.50 -35.60
N GLY A 485 -14.55 1.06 -35.22
CA GLY A 485 -14.28 1.52 -33.86
C GLY A 485 -13.47 2.83 -33.83
N TRP A 486 -13.54 3.53 -32.69
CA TRP A 486 -12.72 4.69 -32.43
C TRP A 486 -11.32 4.27 -32.00
N VAL A 487 -10.30 4.68 -32.75
CA VAL A 487 -8.89 4.46 -32.40
C VAL A 487 -8.21 5.79 -32.11
N LEU A 488 -7.37 5.79 -31.08
CA LEU A 488 -6.54 6.93 -30.71
C LEU A 488 -5.47 7.19 -31.79
N HIS A 489 -5.37 8.42 -32.26
CA HIS A 489 -4.25 8.88 -33.09
C HIS A 489 -3.24 9.70 -32.29
N SER A 490 -3.69 10.67 -31.49
CA SER A 490 -2.79 11.51 -30.69
C SER A 490 -3.46 12.06 -29.44
N ILE A 491 -2.66 12.31 -28.40
CA ILE A 491 -3.10 12.90 -27.13
C ILE A 491 -2.18 14.06 -26.76
N THR A 492 -2.78 15.18 -26.36
CA THR A 492 -2.05 16.34 -25.83
C THR A 492 -2.63 16.71 -24.47
N CYS A 493 -1.80 16.67 -23.42
CA CYS A 493 -2.18 17.17 -22.11
C CYS A 493 -2.28 18.71 -22.19
N LYS A 494 -3.42 19.29 -21.80
CA LYS A 494 -3.42 20.69 -21.39
C LYS A 494 -2.76 20.77 -20.02
N SER A 495 -1.94 21.80 -19.79
CA SER A 495 -1.38 22.09 -18.47
C SER A 495 -2.52 22.12 -17.45
N PRO A 496 -2.41 21.45 -16.30
CA PRO A 496 -3.51 21.34 -15.36
C PRO A 496 -3.93 22.75 -14.95
N THR A 497 -5.22 23.06 -15.11
CA THR A 497 -5.79 24.33 -14.63
C THR A 497 -5.98 24.20 -13.13
N ILE A 498 -4.85 24.21 -12.41
CA ILE A 498 -4.81 24.26 -10.95
C ILE A 498 -5.32 25.65 -10.58
N SER A 499 -6.64 25.75 -10.35
CA SER A 499 -7.20 26.84 -9.56
C SER A 499 -6.35 26.96 -8.29
N PRO A 500 -5.88 28.17 -7.92
CA PRO A 500 -5.10 28.33 -6.70
C PRO A 500 -5.91 27.76 -5.53
N PRO A 501 -5.29 26.95 -4.65
CA PRO A 501 -6.03 26.40 -3.51
C PRO A 501 -6.59 27.56 -2.70
N ILE A 502 -7.92 27.58 -2.54
CA ILE A 502 -8.63 28.59 -1.75
C ILE A 502 -8.34 28.28 -0.27
N GLN A 503 -7.13 28.63 0.17
CA GLN A 503 -6.88 28.85 1.58
C GLN A 503 -7.73 30.05 2.02
N PRO A 504 -8.36 30.01 3.21
CA PRO A 504 -9.11 31.15 3.71
C PRO A 504 -8.19 32.38 3.76
N SER A 505 -8.61 33.46 3.11
CA SER A 505 -7.78 34.63 2.78
C SER A 505 -7.36 35.48 3.99
N GLU A 506 -7.71 35.05 5.20
CA GLU A 506 -7.52 35.75 6.47
C GLU A 506 -6.10 35.62 7.05
N GLN A 507 -5.23 34.79 6.45
CA GLN A 507 -3.82 34.64 6.89
C GLN A 507 -2.76 35.09 5.87
N GLN A 508 -3.13 35.84 4.82
CA GLN A 508 -2.18 36.63 4.04
C GLN A 508 -1.72 37.89 4.81
N ASN A 509 -1.09 37.66 5.97
CA ASN A 509 -0.12 38.62 6.49
C ASN A 509 0.99 38.80 5.45
N GLN A 510 1.55 40.00 5.36
CA GLN A 510 2.48 40.37 4.29
C GLN A 510 3.87 39.73 4.56
N PHE A 511 4.13 38.58 3.92
CA PHE A 511 5.44 37.93 3.86
C PHE A 511 6.07 38.14 2.46
N PRO A 512 6.57 39.34 2.12
CA PRO A 512 7.22 39.60 0.82
C PRO A 512 8.35 38.61 0.54
N LEU A 513 8.44 38.21 -0.74
CA LEU A 513 9.46 37.30 -1.25
C LEU A 513 10.78 38.05 -1.47
N VAL A 514 11.86 37.61 -0.83
CA VAL A 514 13.17 38.30 -0.81
C VAL A 514 14.36 37.35 -0.83
N HIS A 515 15.55 37.86 -1.18
CA HIS A 515 16.82 37.19 -0.90
C HIS A 515 17.31 37.45 0.53
N VAL A 516 18.24 36.62 1.02
CA VAL A 516 18.85 36.81 2.35
C VAL A 516 19.59 38.15 2.46
N SER A 517 20.24 38.60 1.37
CA SER A 517 20.85 39.94 1.26
C SER A 517 19.89 41.09 1.58
N ASP A 518 18.59 40.90 1.30
CA ASP A 518 17.61 41.97 1.30
C ASP A 518 16.80 42.03 2.61
N ILE A 519 17.11 41.14 3.57
CA ILE A 519 16.51 41.14 4.92
C ILE A 519 16.95 42.41 5.68
N ILE A 520 16.00 43.30 5.92
CA ILE A 520 16.19 44.53 6.71
C ILE A 520 15.99 44.21 8.19
N ALA A 521 17.08 43.99 8.92
CA ALA A 521 17.03 43.64 10.34
C ALA A 521 16.76 44.88 11.23
N SER A 522 15.50 45.07 11.64
CA SER A 522 15.10 46.08 12.64
C SER A 522 14.91 45.50 14.05
N THR A 523 14.82 46.38 15.05
CA THR A 523 14.39 46.04 16.42
C THR A 523 12.95 45.53 16.47
N ASN A 524 12.07 46.08 15.62
CA ASN A 524 10.75 45.53 15.34
C ASN A 524 10.85 44.25 14.50
N SER A 525 9.90 43.34 14.66
CA SER A 525 9.82 42.12 13.87
C SER A 525 9.34 42.40 12.45
N GLN A 526 10.09 41.93 11.45
CA GLN A 526 9.68 41.91 10.04
C GLN A 526 9.39 40.47 9.60
N TYR A 527 8.64 40.32 8.51
CA TYR A 527 8.12 39.04 8.03
C TYR A 527 8.47 38.87 6.55
N TYR A 528 8.93 37.69 6.15
CA TYR A 528 9.46 37.43 4.80
C TYR A 528 9.18 36.02 4.31
N THR A 529 9.09 35.84 2.99
CA THR A 529 9.17 34.54 2.31
C THR A 529 10.56 34.41 1.67
N ILE A 530 11.24 33.27 1.85
CA ILE A 530 12.59 33.04 1.30
C ILE A 530 12.69 31.60 0.77
N PHE A 531 13.23 31.41 -0.44
CA PHE A 531 13.66 30.08 -0.90
C PHE A 531 15.10 29.81 -0.44
N GLY A 532 15.32 28.71 0.28
CA GLY A 532 16.64 28.36 0.79
C GLY A 532 16.92 26.87 0.74
N LEU A 533 18.19 26.53 0.51
CA LEU A 533 18.75 25.22 0.84
C LEU A 533 18.83 25.13 2.36
N ALA A 534 18.27 24.08 2.95
CA ALA A 534 18.48 23.76 4.35
C ALA A 534 19.93 23.24 4.56
N VAL A 535 20.64 23.83 5.51
CA VAL A 535 22.07 23.58 5.74
C VAL A 535 22.30 22.70 6.96
N THR A 536 21.74 23.05 8.12
CA THR A 536 21.89 22.25 9.35
C THR A 536 20.58 22.05 10.11
N VAL A 537 20.49 20.91 10.80
CA VAL A 537 19.44 20.59 11.78
C VAL A 537 20.12 20.23 13.10
N LYS A 538 19.80 20.97 14.18
CA LYS A 538 20.36 20.73 15.52
C LYS A 538 19.31 20.89 16.61
N TYR A 539 19.35 20.03 17.62
CA TYR A 539 18.45 20.08 18.76
C TYR A 539 19.16 19.67 20.07
N ASP A 540 19.36 20.66 20.95
CA ASP A 540 20.08 20.50 22.22
C ASP A 540 19.12 20.29 23.42
N GLY A 541 17.93 19.74 23.18
CA GLY A 541 16.90 19.51 24.23
C GLY A 541 16.13 20.77 24.69
N GLY A 542 16.37 21.92 24.06
CA GLY A 542 15.75 23.21 24.41
C GLY A 542 14.32 23.42 23.90
N LYS A 543 13.78 24.65 24.01
CA LYS A 543 12.42 25.00 23.55
C LYS A 543 12.29 25.15 22.03
N THR A 544 13.37 25.01 21.28
CA THR A 544 13.48 25.27 19.84
C THR A 544 14.42 24.28 19.16
N VAL A 545 14.12 23.92 17.92
CA VAL A 545 15.03 23.22 17.00
C VAL A 545 15.71 24.27 16.11
N VAL A 546 17.02 24.13 15.87
CA VAL A 546 17.72 24.91 14.84
C VAL A 546 17.47 24.25 13.48
N LEU A 547 16.95 25.01 12.52
CA LEU A 547 16.95 24.68 11.11
C LEU A 547 17.57 25.85 10.36
N SER A 548 18.86 25.77 10.07
CA SER A 548 19.59 26.81 9.38
C SER A 548 19.49 26.65 7.85
N PHE A 549 19.61 27.75 7.11
CA PHE A 549 19.47 27.73 5.65
C PHE A 549 20.38 28.74 4.93
N THR A 550 20.48 28.63 3.61
CA THR A 550 21.16 29.61 2.74
C THR A 550 20.48 29.72 1.38
N ASP A 551 20.52 30.90 0.77
CA ASP A 551 20.28 31.11 -0.68
C ASP A 551 21.56 31.51 -1.44
N PHE A 552 22.70 31.44 -0.75
CA PHE A 552 24.01 31.93 -1.15
C PHE A 552 24.00 33.42 -1.58
N THR A 553 23.26 34.27 -0.86
CA THR A 553 23.42 35.73 -0.85
C THR A 553 23.88 36.18 0.54
N SER A 554 24.67 37.25 0.61
CA SER A 554 25.34 37.67 1.86
C SER A 554 24.59 38.80 2.54
N ASN A 555 24.40 38.72 3.87
CA ASN A 555 23.81 39.78 4.68
C ASN A 555 24.72 40.12 5.88
N PRO A 556 25.06 41.40 6.13
CA PRO A 556 25.99 41.80 7.19
C PRO A 556 25.45 41.63 8.63
N LYS A 557 24.20 41.21 8.82
CA LYS A 557 23.60 40.86 10.13
C LYS A 557 23.46 39.35 10.35
N VAL A 558 23.73 38.55 9.31
CA VAL A 558 23.85 37.09 9.40
C VAL A 558 25.29 36.76 9.82
N ASN A 559 25.44 35.88 10.81
CA ASN A 559 26.72 35.29 11.22
C ASN A 559 26.45 33.93 11.86
N TYR A 560 26.82 32.85 11.17
CA TYR A 560 26.78 31.48 11.70
C TYR A 560 27.80 30.58 10.96
N GLY A 561 28.92 30.24 11.60
CA GLY A 561 29.96 29.37 11.01
C GLY A 561 29.84 27.87 11.31
N TYR A 562 28.93 27.49 12.21
CA TYR A 562 28.80 26.12 12.72
C TYR A 562 28.23 25.18 11.64
N ASP A 563 28.99 24.13 11.30
CA ASP A 563 28.67 23.20 10.19
C ASP A 563 28.36 23.90 8.85
N SER A 564 28.97 25.08 8.61
CA SER A 564 28.73 25.94 7.45
C SER A 564 29.47 25.48 6.18
N PHE A 565 28.99 24.40 5.56
CA PHE A 565 29.57 23.81 4.35
C PHE A 565 28.51 23.13 3.46
N LEU A 566 28.85 22.88 2.19
CA LEU A 566 27.98 22.31 1.16
C LEU A 566 28.53 20.95 0.70
N GLY A 567 27.90 19.87 1.14
CA GLY A 567 28.25 18.48 0.79
C GLY A 567 29.48 17.95 1.53
N SER A 568 30.62 18.63 1.42
CA SER A 568 31.87 18.30 2.12
C SER A 568 32.51 19.55 2.73
N PHE A 569 33.43 19.37 3.70
CA PHE A 569 34.07 20.48 4.42
C PHE A 569 34.90 21.42 3.52
N HIS A 570 35.27 20.98 2.31
CA HIS A 570 36.04 21.78 1.35
C HIS A 570 35.22 22.93 0.77
N GLU A 571 33.95 22.70 0.44
CA GLU A 571 33.07 23.74 -0.09
C GLU A 571 32.39 24.50 1.05
N ARG A 572 33.01 25.60 1.48
CA ARG A 572 32.51 26.41 2.60
C ARG A 572 31.32 27.28 2.19
N ILE A 573 30.32 27.33 3.07
CA ILE A 573 29.32 28.40 3.06
C ILE A 573 29.91 29.53 3.91
N PRO A 574 29.95 30.79 3.42
CA PRO A 574 30.39 31.92 4.23
C PRO A 574 29.42 32.17 5.39
N GLU A 575 29.94 32.58 6.54
CA GLU A 575 29.15 32.76 7.78
C GLU A 575 28.05 33.82 7.64
N ASN A 576 28.21 34.77 6.71
CA ASN A 576 27.24 35.81 6.38
C ASN A 576 26.22 35.40 5.29
N GLN A 577 26.30 34.17 4.77
CA GLN A 577 25.32 33.54 3.89
C GLN A 577 24.50 32.45 4.61
N HIS A 578 24.93 32.02 5.80
CA HIS A 578 24.34 30.92 6.55
C HIS A 578 23.40 31.47 7.63
N VAL A 579 22.09 31.45 7.36
CA VAL A 579 21.08 31.98 8.28
C VAL A 579 20.84 30.98 9.41
N HIS A 580 21.26 31.34 10.62
CA HIS A 580 20.81 30.66 11.84
C HIS A 580 19.33 30.97 12.09
N ALA A 581 18.47 29.95 11.98
CA ALA A 581 17.04 30.10 12.23
C ALA A 581 16.47 29.02 13.15
N LEU A 582 15.43 29.39 13.89
CA LEU A 582 14.82 28.59 14.96
C LEU A 582 13.37 28.22 14.63
N ILE A 583 12.97 27.01 15.00
CA ILE A 583 11.58 26.52 14.96
C ILE A 583 11.14 26.25 16.41
N TYR A 584 9.98 26.76 16.82
CA TYR A 584 9.38 26.38 18.10
C TYR A 584 8.88 24.92 18.05
N LEU A 585 9.08 24.15 19.13
CA LEU A 585 8.77 22.72 19.17
C LEU A 585 7.37 22.35 18.67
N ASN A 586 6.35 23.17 18.97
CA ASN A 586 4.97 22.94 18.53
C ASN A 586 4.74 23.08 17.01
N ARG A 587 5.71 23.60 16.24
CA ARG A 587 5.68 23.68 14.77
C ARG A 587 6.56 22.63 14.08
N VAL A 588 7.48 22.00 14.81
CA VAL A 588 8.42 21.00 14.25
C VAL A 588 7.67 19.81 13.65
N GLU A 589 6.56 19.39 14.26
CA GLU A 589 5.83 18.20 13.80
C GLU A 589 5.08 18.42 12.48
N SER A 590 4.52 19.61 12.25
CA SER A 590 3.94 19.98 10.94
C SER A 590 5.01 19.95 9.85
N LEU A 591 6.23 20.44 10.16
CA LEU A 591 7.36 20.41 9.23
C LEU A 591 7.89 18.98 9.01
N ASN A 592 7.95 18.13 10.04
CA ASN A 592 8.27 16.71 9.91
C ASN A 592 7.33 16.04 8.91
N GLN A 593 6.01 16.21 9.06
CA GLN A 593 5.02 15.57 8.19
C GLN A 593 5.13 16.06 6.74
N LYS A 594 5.27 17.38 6.54
CA LYS A 594 5.54 17.96 5.21
C LYS A 594 6.80 17.37 4.57
N LEU A 595 7.90 17.25 5.33
CA LEU A 595 9.16 16.71 4.83
C LEU A 595 9.08 15.19 4.56
N GLN A 596 8.52 14.40 5.48
CA GLN A 596 8.31 12.96 5.38
C GLN A 596 7.44 12.58 4.16
N ASN A 597 6.48 13.43 3.78
CA ASN A 597 5.72 13.25 2.55
C ASN A 597 6.61 13.17 1.31
N VAL A 598 7.71 13.95 1.26
CA VAL A 598 8.70 13.96 0.18
C VAL A 598 9.84 12.96 0.39
N THR A 599 10.39 12.86 1.61
CA THR A 599 11.66 12.17 1.88
C THR A 599 11.53 10.80 2.54
N LYS A 600 10.38 10.51 3.17
CA LYS A 600 10.13 9.39 4.09
C LYS A 600 11.04 9.37 5.32
N MET A 601 11.55 10.53 5.74
CA MET A 601 12.40 10.73 6.92
C MET A 601 12.04 12.04 7.63
N GLY A 602 12.13 12.08 8.96
CA GLY A 602 11.92 13.29 9.76
C GLY A 602 13.06 14.30 9.61
N LEU A 603 12.87 15.49 10.19
CA LEU A 603 13.84 16.58 10.10
C LEU A 603 15.16 16.23 10.81
N ILE A 604 15.08 15.65 12.01
CA ILE A 604 16.26 15.23 12.80
C ILE A 604 17.00 14.08 12.08
N ASP A 605 16.27 13.12 11.51
CA ASP A 605 16.83 11.96 10.79
C ASP A 605 17.66 12.32 9.54
N CYS A 606 17.58 13.58 9.09
CA CYS A 606 18.40 14.07 7.98
C CYS A 606 19.87 14.33 8.37
N ALA A 607 20.18 14.47 9.66
CA ALA A 607 21.53 14.76 10.18
C ALA A 607 22.31 13.46 10.52
N ASP A 608 22.37 12.52 9.57
CA ASP A 608 22.90 11.16 9.78
C ASP A 608 24.43 11.02 9.56
N LYS A 609 25.18 12.13 9.58
CA LYS A 609 26.64 12.16 9.27
C LYS A 609 27.54 12.51 10.47
N GLY A 610 27.02 12.35 11.70
CA GLY A 610 27.77 12.62 12.94
C GLY A 610 28.00 14.12 13.22
N ASN A 611 27.41 15.00 12.41
CA ASN A 611 27.37 16.45 12.57
C ASN A 611 25.98 16.96 12.16
N SER A 612 25.70 18.26 12.31
CA SER A 612 24.36 18.80 12.07
C SER A 612 24.04 19.07 10.59
N ASN A 613 24.99 18.90 9.67
CA ASN A 613 24.83 19.29 8.27
C ASN A 613 23.98 18.29 7.45
N ILE A 614 22.99 18.81 6.73
CA ILE A 614 22.03 18.06 5.92
C ILE A 614 22.12 18.37 4.42
N THR A 615 23.08 19.21 3.99
CA THR A 615 23.19 19.68 2.60
C THR A 615 23.42 18.56 1.58
N HIS A 616 24.00 17.43 2.00
CA HIS A 616 24.17 16.22 1.19
C HIS A 616 22.83 15.64 0.67
N ARG A 617 21.68 16.15 1.14
CA ARG A 617 20.33 15.78 0.70
C ARG A 617 19.68 16.82 -0.23
N SER A 618 20.31 17.99 -0.40
CA SER A 618 19.84 19.14 -1.19
C SER A 618 18.39 19.55 -0.91
N ILE A 619 17.95 19.47 0.36
CA ILE A 619 16.57 19.79 0.77
C ILE A 619 16.34 21.30 0.63
N ILE A 620 15.42 21.69 -0.26
CA ILE A 620 15.03 23.09 -0.48
C ILE A 620 13.64 23.32 0.11
N PHE A 621 13.48 24.42 0.85
CA PHE A 621 12.18 24.90 1.32
C PHE A 621 11.87 26.32 0.83
N LYS A 622 10.58 26.64 0.74
CA LYS A 622 10.05 28.00 0.87
C LYS A 622 9.80 28.22 2.36
N PHE A 623 10.59 29.07 2.99
CA PHE A 623 10.49 29.43 4.40
C PHE A 623 9.66 30.70 4.56
N SER A 624 8.64 30.66 5.42
CA SER A 624 7.94 31.84 5.93
C SER A 624 8.55 32.21 7.28
N VAL A 625 9.33 33.30 7.32
CA VAL A 625 10.18 33.65 8.47
C VAL A 625 9.77 34.97 9.13
N LYS A 626 10.05 35.05 10.43
CA LYS A 626 10.05 36.26 11.24
C LYS A 626 11.49 36.65 11.55
N CYS A 627 11.91 37.84 11.13
CA CYS A 627 13.25 38.37 11.33
C CYS A 627 13.24 39.52 12.34
N GLN A 628 14.15 39.52 13.31
CA GLN A 628 14.28 40.59 14.30
C GLN A 628 15.74 40.74 14.74
N LEU A 629 16.23 41.96 14.89
CA LEU A 629 17.54 42.23 15.48
C LEU A 629 17.46 42.11 17.00
N PHE A 630 18.18 41.14 17.58
CA PHE A 630 18.21 40.88 19.02
C PHE A 630 19.65 40.69 19.50
N GLN A 631 20.06 41.43 20.55
CA GLN A 631 21.44 41.42 21.08
C GLN A 631 22.51 41.60 19.97
N GLY A 632 22.24 42.47 19.00
CA GLY A 632 23.13 42.78 17.87
C GLY A 632 23.16 41.74 16.74
N LYS A 633 22.55 40.56 16.92
CA LYS A 633 22.47 39.48 15.92
C LYS A 633 21.11 39.48 15.23
N LEU A 634 21.05 39.01 13.98
CA LEU A 634 19.77 38.66 13.36
C LEU A 634 19.23 37.37 14.01
N ASN A 635 18.06 37.47 14.64
CA ASN A 635 17.29 36.34 15.11
C ASN A 635 16.19 36.04 14.06
N THR A 636 16.28 34.88 13.43
CA THR A 636 15.31 34.39 12.45
C THR A 636 14.50 33.25 13.05
N VAL A 637 13.17 33.35 13.03
CA VAL A 637 12.25 32.30 13.48
C VAL A 637 11.45 31.83 12.28
N ILE A 638 11.54 30.53 11.97
CA ILE A 638 10.72 29.88 10.93
C ILE A 638 9.32 29.69 11.50
N LEU A 639 8.34 30.36 10.89
CA LEU A 639 6.93 30.21 11.23
C LEU A 639 6.29 29.08 10.44
N ASP A 640 6.67 28.90 9.17
CA ASP A 640 6.34 27.71 8.38
C ASP A 640 7.44 27.43 7.35
N ALA A 641 7.51 26.20 6.85
CA ALA A 641 8.37 25.82 5.75
C ALA A 641 7.70 24.76 4.86
N GLU A 642 7.70 25.00 3.55
CA GLU A 642 7.12 24.10 2.53
C GLU A 642 8.24 23.47 1.68
N PRO A 643 8.37 22.14 1.58
CA PRO A 643 9.44 21.50 0.79
C PRO A 643 9.20 21.63 -0.73
N ILE A 644 10.20 22.09 -1.47
CA ILE A 644 10.06 22.52 -2.87
C ILE A 644 10.73 21.55 -3.84
N THR A 645 9.92 20.63 -4.36
CA THR A 645 10.31 19.66 -5.39
C THR A 645 10.11 20.24 -6.80
N PRO A 646 10.64 19.63 -7.88
CA PRO A 646 10.28 19.98 -9.26
C PRO A 646 8.78 19.87 -9.57
N LYS A 647 8.03 19.10 -8.77
CA LYS A 647 6.59 18.85 -8.91
C LYS A 647 5.72 19.74 -8.01
N THR A 648 6.31 20.45 -7.05
CA THR A 648 5.58 21.41 -6.20
C THR A 648 5.19 22.59 -7.08
N PRO A 649 3.90 22.93 -7.24
CA PRO A 649 3.47 24.02 -8.13
C PRO A 649 3.90 25.38 -7.56
N LEU A 650 4.41 26.26 -8.42
CA LEU A 650 4.92 27.59 -8.04
C LEU A 650 4.40 28.69 -8.98
N THR A 651 4.38 29.92 -8.49
CA THR A 651 4.24 31.11 -9.35
C THR A 651 5.52 31.38 -10.15
N THR A 652 5.39 32.13 -11.24
CA THR A 652 6.54 32.57 -12.05
C THR A 652 7.53 33.43 -11.24
N GLU A 653 7.04 34.20 -10.26
CA GLU A 653 7.87 35.01 -9.37
C GLU A 653 8.67 34.15 -8.38
N GLU A 654 8.04 33.16 -7.73
CA GLU A 654 8.74 32.18 -6.88
C GLU A 654 9.88 31.46 -7.66
N TYR A 655 9.65 31.12 -8.92
CA TYR A 655 10.68 30.47 -9.74
C TYR A 655 11.90 31.36 -10.05
N LYS A 656 11.77 32.69 -10.06
CA LYS A 656 12.92 33.60 -10.24
C LYS A 656 13.95 33.48 -9.11
N TYR A 657 13.51 33.13 -7.89
CA TYR A 657 14.39 32.88 -6.75
C TYR A 657 14.88 31.41 -6.72
N LEU A 658 14.01 30.46 -7.06
CA LEU A 658 14.34 29.03 -7.03
C LEU A 658 15.31 28.59 -8.14
N LYS A 659 15.18 29.09 -9.37
CA LYS A 659 16.05 28.72 -10.49
C LYS A 659 17.54 29.03 -10.22
N PRO A 660 17.94 30.26 -9.81
CA PRO A 660 19.33 30.54 -9.45
C PRO A 660 19.74 29.76 -8.19
N LEU A 661 18.85 29.54 -7.22
CA LEU A 661 19.16 28.70 -6.06
C LEU A 661 19.56 27.28 -6.47
N ARG A 662 18.71 26.55 -7.21
CA ARG A 662 19.01 25.20 -7.71
C ARG A 662 20.32 25.18 -8.52
N THR A 663 20.54 26.20 -9.35
CA THR A 663 21.76 26.36 -10.15
C THR A 663 23.01 26.52 -9.27
N LYS A 664 22.95 27.36 -8.22
CA LYS A 664 24.05 27.55 -7.27
C LYS A 664 24.33 26.27 -6.46
N VAL A 665 23.29 25.58 -5.95
CA VAL A 665 23.46 24.30 -5.24
C VAL A 665 24.17 23.30 -6.15
N PHE A 666 23.68 23.10 -7.37
CA PHE A 666 24.23 22.12 -8.30
C PHE A 666 25.68 22.42 -8.72
N ARG A 667 25.99 23.68 -9.05
CA ARG A 667 27.34 24.07 -9.49
C ARG A 667 28.39 24.11 -8.37
N ARG A 668 27.98 24.30 -7.12
CA ARG A 668 28.89 24.34 -5.96
C ARG A 668 29.02 22.99 -5.26
N MET A 669 28.04 22.10 -5.37
CA MET A 669 28.09 20.79 -4.73
C MET A 669 29.26 19.95 -5.27
N PRO A 670 30.16 19.44 -4.40
CA PRO A 670 31.30 18.64 -4.85
C PRO A 670 30.88 17.39 -5.65
N SER A 671 31.60 17.10 -6.73
CA SER A 671 31.22 16.09 -7.73
C SER A 671 31.12 14.67 -7.16
N GLU A 672 31.92 14.35 -6.14
CA GLU A 672 31.85 13.08 -5.40
C GLU A 672 30.57 12.98 -4.56
N VAL A 673 30.10 14.09 -4.00
CA VAL A 673 28.84 14.16 -3.23
C VAL A 673 27.64 14.08 -4.19
N LEU A 674 27.69 14.77 -5.33
CA LEU A 674 26.68 14.64 -6.40
C LEU A 674 26.54 13.19 -6.90
N LYS A 675 27.67 12.49 -7.08
CA LYS A 675 27.68 11.07 -7.50
C LYS A 675 27.13 10.15 -6.41
N LEU A 676 27.56 10.30 -5.17
CA LEU A 676 27.13 9.45 -4.04
C LEU A 676 25.66 9.63 -3.66
N TYR A 677 25.12 10.85 -3.77
CA TYR A 677 23.77 11.20 -3.31
C TYR A 677 22.78 11.60 -4.42
N ASN A 678 23.08 11.34 -5.69
CA ASN A 678 22.22 11.67 -6.85
C ASN A 678 20.74 11.35 -6.62
N LEU A 679 20.41 10.11 -6.23
CA LEU A 679 19.02 9.66 -5.99
C LEU A 679 18.32 10.38 -4.82
N THR A 680 19.08 10.86 -3.84
CA THR A 680 18.56 11.63 -2.69
C THR A 680 18.30 13.07 -3.09
N MET A 681 19.26 13.69 -3.80
CA MET A 681 19.16 15.07 -4.27
C MET A 681 18.11 15.25 -5.38
N ALA A 682 17.88 14.21 -6.20
CA ALA A 682 16.88 14.17 -7.29
C ALA A 682 15.44 14.43 -6.83
N ARG A 683 15.17 14.43 -5.52
CA ARG A 683 13.88 14.81 -4.91
C ARG A 683 13.59 16.32 -4.98
N PHE A 684 14.65 17.14 -4.98
CA PHE A 684 14.59 18.61 -4.88
C PHE A 684 15.28 19.33 -6.04
N LEU A 685 16.35 18.71 -6.57
CA LEU A 685 17.06 19.14 -7.76
C LEU A 685 16.65 18.26 -8.95
N PRO A 686 16.20 18.80 -10.09
CA PRO A 686 15.87 18.03 -11.29
C PRO A 686 17.15 17.56 -12.01
N ILE A 687 17.85 16.58 -11.44
CA ILE A 687 19.13 16.06 -11.98
C ILE A 687 18.87 14.82 -12.85
N SER A 688 19.65 14.68 -13.93
CA SER A 688 19.68 13.48 -14.76
C SER A 688 20.05 12.20 -13.96
N LYS A 689 19.52 11.05 -14.38
CA LYS A 689 19.95 9.75 -13.84
C LYS A 689 21.33 9.40 -14.40
N TYR A 690 22.18 8.84 -13.55
CA TYR A 690 23.47 8.30 -13.96
C TYR A 690 23.26 7.06 -14.84
N ASN A 691 23.41 7.22 -16.17
CA ASN A 691 23.43 6.10 -17.11
C ASN A 691 24.81 5.43 -17.10
N SER A 692 24.89 4.17 -17.54
CA SER A 692 26.08 3.29 -17.49
C SER A 692 27.32 3.77 -18.25
N ASN A 693 27.24 4.90 -18.97
CA ASN A 693 28.24 5.34 -19.96
C ASN A 693 29.08 6.53 -19.46
N ASN A 694 29.26 6.68 -18.14
CA ASN A 694 30.07 7.74 -17.49
C ASN A 694 29.69 9.19 -17.84
N ALA A 695 28.47 9.45 -18.32
CA ALA A 695 27.97 10.81 -18.49
C ALA A 695 27.92 11.54 -17.12
N GLU A 696 28.34 12.80 -17.11
CA GLU A 696 28.22 13.63 -15.91
C GLU A 696 26.74 13.95 -15.62
N PRO A 697 26.36 14.17 -14.34
CA PRO A 697 25.01 14.61 -14.03
C PRO A 697 24.74 15.99 -14.64
N GLU A 698 23.50 16.21 -15.08
CA GLU A 698 23.03 17.49 -15.63
C GLU A 698 21.83 17.99 -14.83
N LEU A 699 21.67 19.32 -14.73
CA LEU A 699 20.51 19.95 -14.11
C LEU A 699 19.51 20.41 -15.18
N HIS A 700 18.32 19.82 -15.22
CA HIS A 700 17.25 20.14 -16.16
C HIS A 700 16.36 21.30 -15.67
N GLU A 701 15.67 21.99 -16.58
CA GLU A 701 14.69 23.02 -16.22
C GLU A 701 13.26 22.44 -16.01
N GLU A 702 13.14 21.39 -15.18
CA GLU A 702 11.84 20.79 -14.82
C GLU A 702 11.22 21.54 -13.62
N GLN A 703 10.06 22.18 -13.84
CA GLN A 703 9.26 22.85 -12.80
C GLN A 703 7.77 22.91 -13.19
N VAL A 704 6.88 22.69 -12.22
CA VAL A 704 5.42 22.89 -12.37
C VAL A 704 5.03 24.32 -11.98
N PHE A 705 4.17 24.96 -12.78
CA PHE A 705 3.73 26.35 -12.60
C PHE A 705 2.22 26.47 -12.33
N VAL A 706 1.84 27.49 -11.56
CA VAL A 706 0.44 27.93 -11.37
C VAL A 706 0.07 28.93 -12.48
N ASN A 707 -1.00 28.66 -13.23
CA ASN A 707 -1.51 29.57 -14.25
C ASN A 707 -2.35 30.69 -13.63
N THR A 708 -1.81 31.91 -13.57
CA THR A 708 -2.55 33.11 -13.15
C THR A 708 -3.48 33.66 -14.23
N ASN A 709 -3.26 33.29 -15.51
CA ASN A 709 -3.89 33.92 -16.66
C ASN A 709 -5.10 33.12 -17.19
N THR A 710 -6.16 33.04 -16.40
CA THR A 710 -7.50 32.68 -16.90
C THR A 710 -8.56 33.56 -16.24
N ASN A 711 -9.34 34.29 -17.03
CA ASN A 711 -10.59 34.89 -16.57
C ASN A 711 -11.50 33.76 -16.06
N ALA A 712 -11.77 33.76 -14.75
CA ALA A 712 -12.46 32.67 -14.07
C ALA A 712 -13.98 32.70 -14.30
N ALA A 713 -14.41 32.47 -15.55
CA ALA A 713 -15.69 31.79 -15.76
C ALA A 713 -15.54 30.37 -15.18
N GLU A 714 -16.38 30.01 -14.22
CA GLU A 714 -16.22 28.81 -13.39
C GLU A 714 -16.19 27.54 -14.25
N LYS A 715 -14.98 27.01 -14.49
CA LYS A 715 -14.79 25.72 -15.16
C LYS A 715 -15.07 24.57 -14.19
N VAL A 716 -16.33 24.45 -13.79
CA VAL A 716 -16.88 23.36 -12.98
C VAL A 716 -16.31 22.02 -13.47
N ASP A 717 -15.62 21.33 -12.57
CA ASP A 717 -15.08 19.99 -12.80
C ASP A 717 -16.10 18.95 -12.32
N TYR A 718 -17.08 18.69 -13.19
CA TYR A 718 -18.13 17.69 -12.96
C TYR A 718 -17.59 16.30 -12.59
N THR A 719 -16.35 15.98 -12.98
CA THR A 719 -15.67 14.73 -12.62
C THR A 719 -14.97 14.75 -11.26
N ALA A 720 -14.67 15.92 -10.70
CA ALA A 720 -14.31 16.07 -9.29
C ALA A 720 -15.58 16.14 -8.41
N LEU A 721 -16.67 16.72 -8.91
CA LEU A 721 -17.98 16.71 -8.24
C LEU A 721 -18.48 15.28 -8.01
N ILE A 722 -18.47 14.39 -9.03
CA ILE A 722 -18.77 12.96 -8.81
C ILE A 722 -17.95 12.37 -7.64
N GLN A 723 -16.67 12.71 -7.51
CA GLN A 723 -15.79 12.18 -6.45
C GLN A 723 -16.06 12.80 -5.06
N GLY A 724 -16.76 13.94 -4.99
CA GLY A 724 -17.16 14.60 -3.74
C GLY A 724 -18.64 14.42 -3.38
N GLU A 725 -19.50 14.10 -4.34
CA GLU A 725 -20.97 14.00 -4.18
C GLU A 725 -21.48 12.55 -4.06
N THR A 726 -20.72 11.53 -4.48
CA THR A 726 -21.12 10.13 -4.24
C THR A 726 -21.02 9.79 -2.75
N ASN A 727 -22.16 9.47 -2.13
CA ASN A 727 -22.18 8.99 -0.74
C ASN A 727 -21.65 7.55 -0.66
N SER A 728 -21.41 7.07 0.56
CA SER A 728 -21.06 5.66 0.81
C SER A 728 -22.09 4.70 0.23
N ASP A 729 -23.37 5.05 0.40
CA ASP A 729 -24.51 4.15 0.23
C ASP A 729 -24.83 3.97 -1.27
N ASP A 730 -24.79 5.06 -2.05
CA ASP A 730 -24.85 5.05 -3.52
C ASP A 730 -23.75 4.12 -4.11
N MET A 731 -22.57 4.16 -3.50
CA MET A 731 -21.42 3.34 -3.90
C MET A 731 -21.49 1.88 -3.43
N GLU A 732 -22.43 1.52 -2.56
CA GLU A 732 -22.74 0.12 -2.23
C GLU A 732 -23.82 -0.45 -3.18
N GLU A 733 -24.88 0.29 -3.49
CA GLU A 733 -25.89 -0.13 -4.49
C GLU A 733 -25.26 -0.38 -5.87
N LEU A 734 -24.29 0.46 -6.27
CA LEU A 734 -23.52 0.25 -7.49
C LEU A 734 -22.66 -1.03 -7.44
N ARG A 735 -22.11 -1.41 -6.28
CA ARG A 735 -21.31 -2.64 -6.15
C ARG A 735 -22.15 -3.90 -6.32
N GLU A 736 -23.41 -3.93 -5.90
CA GLU A 736 -24.29 -5.08 -6.14
C GLU A 736 -24.51 -5.37 -7.64
N LYS A 737 -24.35 -4.33 -8.47
CA LYS A 737 -24.49 -4.37 -9.94
C LYS A 737 -23.16 -4.61 -10.66
N ASP A 738 -22.05 -4.82 -9.94
CA ASP A 738 -20.74 -5.15 -10.54
C ASP A 738 -20.84 -6.45 -11.35
N ALA A 739 -20.19 -6.48 -12.52
CA ALA A 739 -20.22 -7.62 -13.44
C ALA A 739 -19.44 -8.85 -12.94
N MET A 740 -18.53 -8.69 -11.97
CA MET A 740 -17.81 -9.81 -11.36
C MET A 740 -18.64 -10.60 -10.36
N LEU A 741 -19.75 -10.04 -9.87
CA LEU A 741 -20.64 -10.74 -8.93
C LEU A 741 -21.46 -11.83 -9.62
N PRO A 742 -21.87 -12.89 -8.91
CA PRO A 742 -22.63 -14.00 -9.49
C PRO A 742 -23.94 -13.54 -10.12
N ILE A 743 -24.16 -13.89 -11.37
CA ILE A 743 -25.35 -13.55 -12.14
C ILE A 743 -26.53 -14.37 -11.60
N LYS A 744 -27.53 -13.68 -11.07
CA LYS A 744 -28.81 -14.24 -10.60
C LYS A 744 -29.94 -13.66 -11.45
N ILE A 745 -31.05 -14.38 -11.60
CA ILE A 745 -32.29 -13.78 -12.11
C ILE A 745 -32.74 -12.70 -11.13
N LEU A 746 -33.20 -11.56 -11.66
CA LEU A 746 -33.76 -10.47 -10.85
C LEU A 746 -35.27 -10.65 -10.63
N GLY A 747 -35.87 -11.67 -11.27
CA GLY A 747 -37.25 -12.10 -11.06
C GLY A 747 -38.27 -11.30 -11.88
N SER A 748 -37.85 -10.64 -12.96
CA SER A 748 -38.74 -9.84 -13.80
C SER A 748 -39.85 -10.72 -14.38
N ARG A 749 -41.10 -10.46 -13.99
CA ARG A 749 -42.26 -11.15 -14.57
C ARG A 749 -42.42 -10.70 -16.02
N ASN A 750 -42.34 -11.65 -16.95
CA ASN A 750 -42.49 -11.45 -18.40
C ASN A 750 -41.52 -10.39 -18.99
N PRO A 751 -40.20 -10.68 -19.04
CA PRO A 751 -39.22 -9.76 -19.60
C PRO A 751 -39.50 -9.47 -21.09
N SER A 752 -39.53 -8.19 -21.43
CA SER A 752 -39.82 -7.68 -22.78
C SER A 752 -38.78 -8.14 -23.80
N SER A 753 -39.24 -8.64 -24.95
CA SER A 753 -38.39 -8.79 -26.14
C SER A 753 -38.11 -7.42 -26.75
N VAL A 754 -36.85 -7.12 -27.08
CA VAL A 754 -36.37 -5.79 -27.50
C VAL A 754 -35.26 -5.92 -28.56
N LYS A 755 -35.05 -4.86 -29.35
CA LYS A 755 -33.98 -4.76 -30.36
C LYS A 755 -32.67 -4.24 -29.77
N ILE A 756 -31.56 -4.37 -30.51
CA ILE A 756 -30.25 -3.81 -30.14
C ILE A 756 -30.35 -2.30 -29.95
N SER A 757 -31.06 -1.60 -30.84
CA SER A 757 -31.34 -0.16 -30.71
C SER A 757 -31.91 0.21 -29.35
N ASP A 758 -32.78 -0.62 -28.81
CA ASP A 758 -33.56 -0.33 -27.60
C ASP A 758 -32.70 -0.61 -26.35
N ILE A 759 -31.88 -1.66 -26.42
CA ILE A 759 -30.86 -2.00 -25.41
C ILE A 759 -29.77 -0.91 -25.34
N LYS A 760 -29.35 -0.36 -26.49
CA LYS A 760 -28.37 0.74 -26.59
C LYS A 760 -28.96 2.07 -26.10
N ASN A 761 -30.21 2.36 -26.44
CA ASN A 761 -30.91 3.56 -25.97
C ASN A 761 -31.33 3.48 -24.48
N ASN A 762 -31.31 2.30 -23.85
CA ASN A 762 -31.64 2.14 -22.44
C ASN A 762 -30.53 2.73 -21.54
N ARG A 763 -30.82 3.86 -20.90
CA ARG A 763 -29.89 4.59 -20.03
C ARG A 763 -29.92 4.15 -18.56
N ASN A 764 -31.01 3.52 -18.13
CA ASN A 764 -31.21 3.17 -16.72
C ASN A 764 -30.29 2.01 -16.30
N ILE A 765 -29.98 1.92 -15.01
CA ILE A 765 -29.26 0.78 -14.40
C ILE A 765 -30.23 -0.07 -13.56
N ASP A 766 -31.48 -0.09 -14.00
CA ASP A 766 -32.58 -0.77 -13.32
C ASP A 766 -32.49 -2.27 -13.57
N SER A 767 -32.78 -3.03 -12.52
CA SER A 767 -32.69 -4.50 -12.45
C SER A 767 -33.78 -5.23 -13.26
N GLN A 768 -34.09 -4.77 -14.48
CA GLN A 768 -35.04 -5.42 -15.38
C GLN A 768 -34.32 -6.35 -16.37
N ASP A 769 -34.70 -7.63 -16.35
CA ASP A 769 -34.28 -8.62 -17.33
C ASP A 769 -34.86 -8.24 -18.71
N LYS A 770 -34.06 -8.31 -19.79
CA LYS A 770 -34.47 -8.02 -21.18
C LYS A 770 -34.19 -9.20 -22.09
N LYS A 771 -35.11 -9.52 -23.01
CA LYS A 771 -34.94 -10.58 -24.00
C LYS A 771 -34.54 -9.98 -25.35
N ILE A 772 -33.63 -10.65 -26.05
CA ILE A 772 -33.21 -10.32 -27.42
C ILE A 772 -32.96 -11.62 -28.19
N ASN A 773 -33.48 -11.71 -29.40
CA ASN A 773 -33.11 -12.76 -30.34
C ASN A 773 -32.04 -12.20 -31.29
N ALA A 774 -30.84 -12.80 -31.32
CA ALA A 774 -29.72 -12.23 -32.06
C ALA A 774 -28.70 -13.29 -32.52
N THR A 775 -28.09 -13.03 -33.67
CA THR A 775 -27.02 -13.84 -34.27
C THR A 775 -25.68 -13.54 -33.64
N ILE A 776 -24.92 -14.58 -33.28
CA ILE A 776 -23.54 -14.44 -32.80
C ILE A 776 -22.62 -14.13 -33.99
N MET A 777 -22.11 -12.90 -34.06
CA MET A 777 -21.18 -12.47 -35.11
C MET A 777 -19.73 -12.80 -34.78
N GLY A 778 -19.35 -12.76 -33.51
CA GLY A 778 -17.98 -13.01 -33.08
C GLY A 778 -17.88 -13.23 -31.58
N VAL A 779 -16.79 -13.87 -31.16
CA VAL A 779 -16.49 -14.19 -29.75
C VAL A 779 -15.02 -13.94 -29.45
N THR A 780 -14.74 -13.36 -28.29
CA THR A 780 -13.39 -13.23 -27.75
C THR A 780 -13.36 -13.72 -26.30
N GLN A 781 -12.23 -14.29 -25.90
CA GLN A 781 -11.99 -14.81 -24.57
C GLN A 781 -10.64 -14.29 -24.08
N ASP A 782 -10.65 -13.58 -22.96
CA ASP A 782 -9.46 -13.24 -22.20
C ASP A 782 -9.42 -14.09 -20.90
N ARG A 783 -8.35 -13.97 -20.11
CA ARG A 783 -8.22 -14.71 -18.83
C ARG A 783 -9.33 -14.42 -17.80
N LYS A 784 -10.08 -13.33 -17.95
CA LYS A 784 -11.05 -12.83 -16.95
C LYS A 784 -12.42 -12.43 -17.51
N ASN A 785 -12.62 -12.53 -18.82
CA ASN A 785 -13.92 -12.31 -19.45
C ASN A 785 -14.13 -13.20 -20.69
N VAL A 786 -15.40 -13.44 -21.01
CA VAL A 786 -15.84 -13.79 -22.36
C VAL A 786 -16.67 -12.63 -22.89
N THR A 787 -16.40 -12.19 -24.11
CA THR A 787 -17.18 -11.19 -24.83
C THR A 787 -17.82 -11.83 -26.05
N ILE A 788 -19.14 -11.66 -26.20
CA ILE A 788 -19.93 -12.14 -27.33
C ILE A 788 -20.50 -10.92 -28.07
N TYR A 789 -20.32 -10.89 -29.38
CA TYR A 789 -20.79 -9.83 -30.26
C TYR A 789 -22.04 -10.32 -31.00
N LEU A 790 -23.15 -9.60 -30.81
CA LEU A 790 -24.48 -9.97 -31.28
C LEU A 790 -25.02 -8.97 -32.31
N THR A 791 -25.79 -9.44 -33.28
CA THR A 791 -26.59 -8.60 -34.20
C THR A 791 -28.04 -9.07 -34.29
N ASP A 792 -29.00 -8.17 -34.46
CA ASP A 792 -30.43 -8.45 -34.61
C ASP A 792 -30.92 -8.31 -36.07
N ARG A 793 -30.00 -8.49 -37.03
CA ARG A 793 -30.24 -8.52 -38.47
C ARG A 793 -29.55 -9.70 -39.13
N ASP A 794 -30.15 -10.18 -40.22
CA ASP A 794 -29.57 -11.19 -41.10
C ASP A 794 -28.40 -10.60 -41.93
N TYR A 795 -27.24 -10.44 -41.29
CA TYR A 795 -25.98 -10.16 -41.98
C TYR A 795 -25.37 -11.46 -42.50
N ALA A 796 -24.98 -11.47 -43.78
CA ALA A 796 -24.13 -12.55 -44.29
C ALA A 796 -22.77 -12.54 -43.57
N THR A 797 -22.22 -13.72 -43.29
CA THR A 797 -20.85 -13.89 -42.77
C THR A 797 -19.85 -13.27 -43.75
N GLY A 798 -18.99 -12.36 -43.26
CA GLY A 798 -18.06 -11.60 -44.11
C GLY A 798 -18.45 -10.15 -44.40
N MET A 799 -19.59 -9.67 -43.88
CA MET A 799 -19.99 -8.26 -44.07
C MET A 799 -19.37 -7.30 -43.05
N VAL A 800 -19.21 -6.03 -43.47
CA VAL A 800 -18.78 -4.92 -42.60
C VAL A 800 -20.00 -4.26 -41.94
N ILE A 801 -20.04 -4.23 -40.61
CA ILE A 801 -21.06 -3.54 -39.83
C ILE A 801 -20.64 -2.07 -39.65
N GLU A 802 -21.04 -1.23 -40.60
CA GLU A 802 -20.74 0.22 -40.64
C GLU A 802 -21.42 1.06 -39.55
N ASP A 803 -22.53 0.58 -38.98
CA ASP A 803 -23.30 1.28 -37.94
C ASP A 803 -23.45 0.40 -36.67
N PRO A 804 -22.38 0.24 -35.88
CA PRO A 804 -22.38 -0.62 -34.71
C PRO A 804 -23.32 -0.14 -33.60
N TYR A 805 -23.56 1.17 -33.48
CA TYR A 805 -24.48 1.72 -32.48
C TYR A 805 -25.89 1.13 -32.57
N LYS A 806 -26.41 0.95 -33.80
CA LYS A 806 -27.77 0.42 -34.01
C LYS A 806 -27.82 -1.10 -34.12
N ASN A 807 -26.75 -1.74 -34.60
CA ASN A 807 -26.81 -3.11 -35.13
C ASN A 807 -25.81 -4.10 -34.49
N LEU A 808 -24.99 -3.66 -33.51
CA LEU A 808 -23.99 -4.50 -32.86
C LEU A 808 -24.03 -4.35 -31.33
N LEU A 809 -24.38 -5.42 -30.62
CA LEU A 809 -24.40 -5.46 -29.15
C LEU A 809 -23.22 -6.29 -28.62
N LYS A 810 -22.36 -5.63 -27.83
CA LYS A 810 -21.29 -6.25 -27.04
C LYS A 810 -21.87 -6.71 -25.69
N ILE A 811 -22.04 -8.02 -25.50
CA ILE A 811 -22.38 -8.60 -24.19
C ILE A 811 -21.16 -9.28 -23.57
N GLN A 812 -21.04 -9.28 -22.25
CA GLN A 812 -19.86 -9.79 -21.56
C GLN A 812 -20.18 -10.58 -20.29
N ILE A 813 -19.39 -11.62 -20.05
CA ILE A 813 -19.40 -12.46 -18.86
C ILE A 813 -18.09 -12.24 -18.12
N TRP A 814 -18.17 -11.77 -16.87
CA TRP A 814 -17.03 -11.41 -16.03
C TRP A 814 -17.08 -12.12 -14.69
N GLY A 815 -15.94 -12.26 -14.03
CA GLY A 815 -15.83 -12.85 -12.69
C GLY A 815 -15.82 -14.38 -12.70
N LYS A 816 -15.07 -14.95 -11.75
CA LYS A 816 -14.71 -16.37 -11.76
C LYS A 816 -15.93 -17.31 -11.79
N GLN A 817 -16.93 -17.09 -10.94
CA GLN A 817 -18.10 -17.98 -10.83
C GLN A 817 -18.98 -17.96 -12.09
N ASN A 818 -19.10 -16.81 -12.76
CA ASN A 818 -19.90 -16.69 -13.99
C ASN A 818 -19.20 -17.41 -15.17
N LEU A 819 -17.86 -17.38 -15.22
CA LEU A 819 -17.08 -18.11 -16.21
C LEU A 819 -17.08 -19.62 -15.92
N GLU A 820 -16.92 -20.04 -14.67
CA GLU A 820 -17.06 -21.44 -14.25
C GLU A 820 -18.45 -22.00 -14.59
N PHE A 821 -19.52 -21.21 -14.38
CA PHE A 821 -20.87 -21.56 -14.80
C PHE A 821 -21.01 -21.62 -16.32
N PHE A 822 -20.51 -20.62 -17.06
CA PHE A 822 -20.64 -20.55 -18.52
C PHE A 822 -19.94 -21.72 -19.21
N PHE A 823 -18.73 -22.08 -18.79
CA PHE A 823 -17.96 -23.18 -19.41
C PHE A 823 -18.23 -24.56 -18.79
N GLY A 824 -18.84 -24.63 -17.61
CA GLY A 824 -18.98 -25.88 -16.84
C GLY A 824 -17.69 -26.41 -16.22
N ASP A 825 -16.58 -25.66 -16.31
CA ASP A 825 -15.27 -26.02 -15.76
C ASP A 825 -14.48 -24.77 -15.31
N SER A 826 -13.67 -24.96 -14.27
CA SER A 826 -12.63 -24.07 -13.77
C SER A 826 -11.44 -23.85 -14.71
N ASN A 827 -11.13 -24.80 -15.61
CA ASN A 827 -10.00 -24.73 -16.55
C ASN A 827 -10.42 -24.28 -17.96
N TYR A 828 -11.27 -23.26 -18.05
CA TYR A 828 -11.93 -22.82 -19.28
C TYR A 828 -11.02 -22.26 -20.40
N MET A 829 -9.72 -22.10 -20.17
CA MET A 829 -8.79 -21.45 -21.12
C MET A 829 -8.63 -22.20 -22.47
N GLN A 830 -9.01 -23.48 -22.54
CA GLN A 830 -8.77 -24.34 -23.70
C GLN A 830 -9.98 -24.47 -24.64
N ARG A 831 -11.15 -23.93 -24.27
CA ARG A 831 -12.44 -24.18 -24.97
C ARG A 831 -12.89 -23.06 -25.92
N ILE A 832 -11.98 -22.16 -26.32
CA ILE A 832 -12.29 -21.03 -27.21
C ILE A 832 -12.76 -21.49 -28.61
N GLU A 833 -12.22 -22.59 -29.15
CA GLU A 833 -12.62 -23.10 -30.47
C GLU A 833 -14.01 -23.73 -30.47
N GLU A 834 -14.48 -24.26 -29.34
CA GLU A 834 -15.88 -24.67 -29.17
C GLU A 834 -16.80 -23.44 -29.19
N LEU A 835 -16.45 -22.38 -28.45
CA LEU A 835 -17.22 -21.14 -28.43
C LEU A 835 -17.27 -20.46 -29.81
N ARG A 836 -16.19 -20.55 -30.60
CA ARG A 836 -16.14 -20.08 -31.99
C ARG A 836 -17.06 -20.85 -32.93
N GLN A 837 -17.40 -22.12 -32.63
CA GLN A 837 -18.39 -22.84 -33.44
C GLN A 837 -19.78 -22.21 -33.34
N CYS A 838 -20.12 -21.51 -32.26
CA CYS A 838 -21.41 -20.84 -32.09
C CYS A 838 -21.59 -19.60 -32.97
N ILE A 839 -20.55 -19.12 -33.68
CA ILE A 839 -20.67 -18.03 -34.65
C ILE A 839 -21.64 -18.43 -35.78
N GLY A 840 -22.55 -17.51 -36.13
CA GLY A 840 -23.61 -17.70 -37.12
C GLY A 840 -24.95 -18.21 -36.56
N SER A 841 -25.00 -18.71 -35.32
CA SER A 841 -26.26 -19.14 -34.69
C SER A 841 -27.07 -17.97 -34.14
N THR A 842 -28.39 -18.01 -34.34
CA THR A 842 -29.35 -16.98 -33.90
C THR A 842 -30.10 -17.44 -32.65
N ILE A 843 -29.74 -16.86 -31.50
CA ILE A 843 -30.10 -17.41 -30.19
C ILE A 843 -30.90 -16.39 -29.35
N PRO A 844 -31.95 -16.81 -28.61
CA PRO A 844 -32.71 -15.95 -27.71
C PRO A 844 -31.99 -15.77 -26.36
N PHE A 845 -31.22 -14.69 -26.23
CA PHE A 845 -30.58 -14.29 -24.98
C PHE A 845 -31.57 -13.59 -24.04
N THR A 846 -31.37 -13.79 -22.73
CA THR A 846 -31.87 -12.87 -21.70
C THR A 846 -30.68 -12.15 -21.10
N VAL A 847 -30.70 -10.81 -21.04
CA VAL A 847 -29.59 -9.96 -20.60
C VAL A 847 -30.02 -9.01 -19.48
N ILE A 848 -29.06 -8.67 -18.62
CA ILE A 848 -29.21 -7.67 -17.54
C ILE A 848 -28.14 -6.59 -17.66
N PRO A 849 -28.42 -5.36 -17.21
CA PRO A 849 -27.39 -4.35 -17.06
C PRO A 849 -26.45 -4.73 -15.91
N ARG A 850 -25.15 -4.61 -16.14
CA ARG A 850 -24.08 -4.75 -15.14
C ARG A 850 -23.10 -3.59 -15.30
N ILE A 851 -22.23 -3.38 -14.30
CA ILE A 851 -21.21 -2.32 -14.37
C ILE A 851 -19.79 -2.89 -14.24
N LEU A 852 -18.85 -2.28 -14.96
CA LEU A 852 -17.41 -2.52 -14.81
C LEU A 852 -16.73 -1.29 -14.24
N ARG A 853 -15.85 -1.46 -13.24
CA ARG A 853 -15.10 -0.36 -12.64
C ARG A 853 -13.92 0.04 -13.53
N ILE A 854 -13.88 1.30 -13.96
CA ILE A 854 -12.84 1.86 -14.84
C ILE A 854 -11.89 2.84 -14.14
N ASN A 855 -12.28 3.33 -12.95
CA ASN A 855 -11.50 4.21 -12.07
C ASN A 855 -12.01 4.07 -10.61
N ASP A 856 -11.48 4.85 -9.65
CA ASP A 856 -11.91 4.75 -8.24
C ASP A 856 -13.43 4.94 -8.06
N TYR A 857 -14.00 5.98 -8.67
CA TYR A 857 -15.41 6.38 -8.55
C TYR A 857 -16.06 6.50 -9.93
N SER A 858 -15.65 5.65 -10.87
CA SER A 858 -16.18 5.68 -12.24
C SER A 858 -16.27 4.28 -12.82
N TYR A 859 -17.43 3.99 -13.39
CA TYR A 859 -17.80 2.70 -13.96
C TYR A 859 -18.31 2.89 -15.39
N ILE A 860 -18.41 1.81 -16.16
CA ILE A 860 -19.18 1.75 -17.40
C ILE A 860 -20.33 0.76 -17.27
N LYS A 861 -21.48 1.09 -17.87
CA LYS A 861 -22.58 0.14 -18.09
C LYS A 861 -22.19 -0.84 -19.19
N ILE A 862 -22.37 -2.12 -18.91
CA ILE A 862 -22.32 -3.22 -19.87
C ILE A 862 -23.60 -4.07 -19.78
N TRP A 863 -23.71 -5.06 -20.66
CA TRP A 863 -24.78 -6.06 -20.64
C TRP A 863 -24.20 -7.45 -20.44
N SER A 864 -24.80 -8.24 -19.55
CA SER A 864 -24.38 -9.61 -19.26
C SER A 864 -25.54 -10.58 -19.45
N PRO A 865 -25.32 -11.74 -20.08
CA PRO A 865 -26.35 -12.75 -20.29
C PRO A 865 -26.66 -13.52 -18.99
N ILE A 866 -27.93 -13.90 -18.81
CA ILE A 866 -28.38 -14.77 -17.72
C ILE A 866 -28.43 -16.22 -18.23
N TYR A 867 -27.86 -17.15 -17.47
CA TYR A 867 -27.90 -18.61 -17.69
C TYR A 867 -27.43 -19.15 -19.05
N THR A 868 -26.83 -18.33 -19.90
CA THR A 868 -26.10 -18.85 -21.07
C THR A 868 -24.92 -19.70 -20.59
N THR A 869 -24.78 -20.91 -21.16
CA THR A 869 -23.59 -21.76 -21.04
C THR A 869 -23.10 -22.16 -22.43
N LEU A 870 -21.81 -22.45 -22.58
CA LEU A 870 -21.23 -22.98 -23.82
C LEU A 870 -21.97 -24.24 -24.30
N GLU A 871 -22.32 -25.14 -23.37
CA GLU A 871 -23.14 -26.32 -23.66
C GLU A 871 -24.49 -25.96 -24.27
N SER A 872 -25.22 -25.00 -23.68
CA SER A 872 -26.51 -24.55 -24.24
C SER A 872 -26.37 -23.94 -25.63
N LEU A 873 -25.31 -23.16 -25.90
CA LEU A 873 -25.06 -22.54 -27.20
C LEU A 873 -24.73 -23.59 -28.28
N LEU A 874 -23.95 -24.62 -27.93
CA LEU A 874 -23.62 -25.74 -28.83
C LEU A 874 -24.86 -26.59 -29.14
N ILE A 875 -25.71 -26.86 -28.13
CA ILE A 875 -26.97 -27.59 -28.31
C ILE A 875 -27.91 -26.81 -29.23
N PHE A 876 -28.12 -25.50 -28.99
CA PHE A 876 -28.94 -24.65 -29.87
C PHE A 876 -28.44 -24.70 -31.33
N LYS A 877 -27.14 -24.53 -31.56
CA LYS A 877 -26.56 -24.65 -32.92
C LYS A 877 -26.88 -26.00 -33.58
N SER A 878 -26.77 -27.10 -32.84
CA SER A 878 -27.05 -28.43 -33.39
C SER A 878 -28.52 -28.63 -33.79
N ILE A 879 -29.44 -28.00 -33.04
CA ILE A 879 -30.89 -28.02 -33.29
C ILE A 879 -31.24 -27.12 -34.48
N ASP A 880 -30.69 -25.92 -34.56
CA ASP A 880 -30.88 -25.00 -35.69
C ASP A 880 -30.44 -25.67 -37.01
N PHE A 881 -29.25 -26.28 -37.01
CA PHE A 881 -28.72 -27.00 -38.18
C PHE A 881 -29.58 -28.18 -38.61
N GLN A 882 -30.14 -28.96 -37.67
CA GLN A 882 -31.09 -30.01 -37.98
C GLN A 882 -32.40 -29.45 -38.57
N HIS A 883 -32.94 -28.36 -38.01
CA HIS A 883 -34.15 -27.74 -38.55
C HIS A 883 -33.95 -27.16 -39.95
N ASP A 884 -32.81 -26.55 -40.26
CA ASP A 884 -32.52 -26.03 -41.59
C ASP A 884 -32.25 -27.15 -42.61
N THR A 885 -31.58 -28.23 -42.21
CA THR A 885 -31.42 -29.44 -43.04
C THR A 885 -32.79 -30.03 -43.40
N LEU A 886 -33.69 -30.18 -42.42
CA LEU A 886 -35.06 -30.67 -42.63
C LEU A 886 -35.90 -29.72 -43.53
N LYS A 887 -35.71 -28.39 -43.46
CA LYS A 887 -36.36 -27.45 -44.39
C LYS A 887 -35.89 -27.68 -45.83
N TYR A 888 -34.59 -27.89 -46.03
CA TYR A 888 -34.04 -28.20 -47.35
C TYR A 888 -34.59 -29.52 -47.91
N GLU A 889 -34.57 -30.60 -47.13
CA GLU A 889 -35.12 -31.90 -47.55
C GLU A 889 -36.61 -31.78 -47.96
N ASN A 890 -37.44 -31.12 -47.14
CA ASN A 890 -38.87 -30.91 -47.41
C ASN A 890 -39.16 -29.92 -48.56
N SER A 891 -38.19 -29.10 -48.98
CA SER A 891 -38.35 -28.22 -50.15
C SER A 891 -37.80 -28.82 -51.44
N SER A 892 -36.78 -29.69 -51.37
CA SER A 892 -36.37 -30.53 -52.51
C SER A 892 -37.37 -31.65 -52.85
N GLY A 893 -38.13 -32.15 -51.85
CA GLY A 893 -39.14 -33.20 -52.04
C GLY A 893 -40.48 -32.75 -52.67
N ASN A 894 -40.48 -31.66 -53.45
CA ASN A 894 -41.68 -31.10 -54.10
C ASN A 894 -41.46 -30.76 -55.60
N GLU A 895 -40.39 -31.28 -56.22
CA GLU A 895 -40.11 -31.12 -57.67
C GLU A 895 -40.15 -32.44 -58.48
N ASP A 896 -40.72 -33.53 -57.91
CA ASP A 896 -41.03 -34.81 -58.58
C ASP A 896 -42.57 -35.03 -58.70
#